data_AF-A0A1F2TT81-F1
#
_entry.id   AF-A0A1F2TT81-F1
#
_cell.length_a   1.000
_cell.length_b   1.000
_cell.length_c   1.000
_cell.angle_alpha   90.00
_cell.angle_beta   90.00
_cell.angle_gamma   90.00
#
_symmetry.space_group_name_H-M   'P 1'
#
loop_
_entity.id
_entity.type
_entity.pdbx_description
1 polymer ?
#
loop_
_entity_poly.entity_id
_entity_poly.type
_entity_poly.pdbx_seq_one_letter_code
_entity_poly.pdbx_strand_id
1 'polypeptide(L)'
;MDPTARTRRPWVSLVLSACPCVLTMAIADAAVAQGPEARPVARAVAVADAPRVDGRLDDTVWASAAVVGDFRQKEPAEGRPATESTRVRIVYGKTHLYIAAELDDREPALIRATELRRDNALVSDDSFAVLLDTYHDRRNAFIFRVNPLGTRFDAVVRNESPVVDAEWDEEWSAASVIGERGWTIEMAIPFKILRFSLGDVQVWGLNFERVIKRKNEFDYWTSWHRNFAFTAVSQAGQLTDLKGIRQAERLRIRPYVATGVEKLDAVSSPDPTHGLREVGIDDLKFTVTSNLTADLTINPDFAQVEVDDQRVNLTRYSLFFPERRQFFIEGSDSLKMGIQTLGFGSRLLELVYTRTMGLSPTGQPIRILGGGKLTGKAAGFDVGLLNVQTGDSDGSAGENFAVARIRKEMLDRSYVGAIVTNREGGDTSNHVVGADARFVLRKYFSVVGMAAASSDAQVPGTKSATQVGAEWLSDFVQADVNFASIDEGFTPGAGYVRRHDRMLGAKFSLKPRPGGRLVRQFEITPNALVYQNRRGVAQTSVSGVSFVSLFQSGDRMSGKVEFESERLPEPLEIFQGIVLPAGYYTWKQVEVNFDTFNGRKFSGRAEANLGQFYSGRQGAYEFGLQYRPGKNFSVESSYDFNDIDLREGSFHTHLLGVKTNVSFTNSLLASAYAQYNNTGNLAALQLRLNYIFRTIDNFYLVYNDTQYTAGVYKNRSNRSLVAKLTYSVSR
;
A
#
# COMPACT_ATOMS: atom_id res chain seq x y z
N MET A 1 -1.20 21.12 -56.02
CA MET A 1 -2.57 20.68 -55.73
C MET A 1 -2.51 19.19 -55.52
N ASP A 2 -2.60 18.74 -54.28
CA ASP A 2 -2.53 17.32 -53.89
C ASP A 2 -3.52 17.10 -52.72
N PRO A 3 -4.54 16.23 -52.85
CA PRO A 3 -5.67 16.18 -51.93
C PRO A 3 -5.56 14.98 -50.96
N THR A 4 -4.76 15.07 -49.89
CA THR A 4 -4.76 14.04 -48.82
C THR A 4 -4.60 14.57 -47.39
N ALA A 5 -4.81 15.86 -47.14
CA ALA A 5 -4.87 16.40 -45.78
C ALA A 5 -6.30 16.36 -45.20
N ARG A 6 -6.82 15.16 -44.91
CA ARG A 6 -7.99 15.01 -44.01
C ARG A 6 -7.52 14.53 -42.65
N THR A 7 -7.09 15.48 -41.81
CA THR A 7 -6.91 15.29 -40.38
C THR A 7 -8.27 14.98 -39.74
N ARG A 8 -8.56 13.69 -39.52
CA ARG A 8 -9.72 13.27 -38.72
C ARG A 8 -9.50 13.72 -37.28
N ARG A 9 -10.07 14.87 -36.92
CA ARG A 9 -10.36 15.29 -35.54
C ARG A 9 -11.85 15.04 -35.21
N PRO A 10 -12.28 13.84 -34.76
CA PRO A 10 -13.60 13.72 -34.15
C PRO A 10 -13.61 13.33 -32.66
N TRP A 11 -12.49 12.98 -32.03
CA TRP A 11 -12.51 12.46 -30.64
C TRP A 11 -12.09 13.47 -29.56
N VAL A 12 -11.23 14.45 -29.89
CA VAL A 12 -10.77 15.49 -28.95
C VAL A 12 -11.92 16.43 -28.54
N SER A 13 -12.89 16.65 -29.43
CA SER A 13 -14.06 17.50 -29.16
C SER A 13 -15.05 16.87 -28.17
N LEU A 14 -15.07 15.54 -28.02
CA LEU A 14 -15.96 14.83 -27.09
C LEU A 14 -15.48 14.94 -25.62
N VAL A 15 -14.16 14.99 -25.42
CA VAL A 15 -13.56 15.15 -24.08
C VAL A 15 -13.75 16.59 -23.56
N LEU A 16 -13.68 17.59 -24.44
CA LEU A 16 -13.92 18.99 -24.09
C LEU A 16 -15.42 19.31 -23.85
N SER A 17 -16.34 18.57 -24.47
CA SER A 17 -17.79 18.74 -24.25
C SER A 17 -18.33 17.98 -23.02
N ALA A 18 -17.54 17.10 -22.40
CA ALA A 18 -17.87 16.51 -21.09
C ALA A 18 -17.51 17.44 -19.91
N CYS A 19 -16.67 18.46 -20.14
CA CYS A 19 -16.18 19.38 -19.12
C CYS A 19 -17.27 20.28 -18.46
N PRO A 20 -18.35 20.71 -19.16
CA PRO A 20 -19.44 21.43 -18.52
C PRO A 20 -20.44 20.53 -17.78
N CYS A 21 -20.59 19.25 -18.18
CA CYS A 21 -21.56 18.33 -17.57
C CYS A 21 -21.13 17.83 -16.19
N VAL A 22 -19.83 17.67 -15.94
CA VAL A 22 -19.30 17.37 -14.60
C VAL A 22 -19.51 18.54 -13.64
N LEU A 23 -19.54 19.79 -14.14
CA LEU A 23 -19.86 20.97 -13.34
C LEU A 23 -21.38 21.15 -13.11
N THR A 24 -22.24 20.70 -14.02
CA THR A 24 -23.71 20.87 -13.93
C THR A 24 -24.44 19.73 -13.21
N MET A 25 -23.89 18.51 -13.18
CA MET A 25 -24.47 17.43 -12.35
C MET A 25 -24.26 17.62 -10.83
N ALA A 26 -23.43 18.58 -10.43
CA ALA A 26 -23.26 18.97 -9.02
C ALA A 26 -24.46 19.72 -8.41
N ILE A 27 -25.53 19.99 -9.17
CA ILE A 27 -26.63 20.88 -8.76
C ILE A 27 -27.95 20.13 -8.45
N ALA A 28 -28.06 18.82 -8.70
CA ALA A 28 -29.28 18.08 -8.44
C ALA A 28 -29.05 16.85 -7.56
N ASP A 29 -28.61 17.07 -6.32
CA ASP A 29 -28.92 16.11 -5.25
C ASP A 29 -29.68 16.87 -4.17
N ALA A 30 -30.99 16.61 -4.12
CA ALA A 30 -31.85 17.04 -3.04
C ALA A 30 -31.39 16.30 -1.79
N ALA A 31 -30.47 16.92 -1.06
CA ALA A 31 -29.97 16.43 0.20
C ALA A 31 -31.15 16.23 1.17
N VAL A 32 -31.53 14.97 1.38
CA VAL A 32 -32.06 14.57 2.68
C VAL A 32 -30.89 14.76 3.65
N ALA A 33 -30.85 15.93 4.26
CA ALA A 33 -29.98 16.21 5.40
C ALA A 33 -30.46 15.33 6.56
N GLN A 34 -30.03 14.06 6.59
CA GLN A 34 -30.01 13.32 7.85
C GLN A 34 -29.01 14.06 8.75
N GLY A 35 -29.53 14.67 9.82
CA GLY A 35 -28.70 15.26 10.87
C GLY A 35 -27.72 14.23 11.43
N PRO A 36 -26.63 14.64 12.10
CA PRO A 36 -25.68 13.71 12.66
C PRO A 36 -26.41 12.79 13.64
N GLU A 37 -26.53 11.51 13.27
CA GLU A 37 -26.99 10.46 14.17
C GLU A 37 -26.13 10.53 15.44
N ALA A 38 -26.76 10.48 16.62
CA ALA A 38 -26.04 10.56 17.88
C ALA A 38 -25.02 9.42 17.92
N ARG A 39 -23.73 9.78 18.04
CA ARG A 39 -22.65 8.78 17.99
C ARG A 39 -22.77 7.84 19.18
N PRO A 40 -22.69 6.52 18.97
CA PRO A 40 -22.76 5.57 20.07
C PRO A 40 -21.53 5.71 20.97
N VAL A 41 -21.75 5.44 22.26
CA VAL A 41 -20.75 5.58 23.32
C VAL A 41 -20.50 4.23 23.97
N ALA A 42 -19.24 3.82 24.02
CA ALA A 42 -18.74 2.71 24.79
C ALA A 42 -18.02 3.24 26.05
N ARG A 43 -18.13 2.53 27.16
CA ARG A 43 -17.51 2.89 28.44
C ARG A 43 -16.44 1.87 28.80
N ALA A 44 -15.22 2.33 29.09
CA ALA A 44 -14.19 1.48 29.64
C ALA A 44 -14.31 1.43 31.18
N VAL A 45 -14.09 0.26 31.77
CA VAL A 45 -14.12 0.08 33.23
C VAL A 45 -12.70 -0.11 33.77
N ALA A 46 -12.35 0.65 34.81
CA ALA A 46 -11.06 0.52 35.47
C ALA A 46 -11.00 -0.77 36.29
N VAL A 47 -9.89 -1.51 36.18
CA VAL A 47 -9.66 -2.75 36.93
C VAL A 47 -8.33 -2.69 37.68
N ALA A 48 -8.30 -3.29 38.88
CA ALA A 48 -7.08 -3.37 39.69
C ALA A 48 -6.17 -4.51 39.19
N ASP A 49 -6.77 -5.67 38.94
CA ASP A 49 -6.10 -6.86 38.43
C ASP A 49 -6.28 -6.96 36.92
N ALA A 50 -5.18 -7.24 36.23
CA ALA A 50 -5.18 -7.45 34.78
C ALA A 50 -5.83 -8.80 34.43
N PRO A 51 -6.71 -8.86 33.41
CA PRO A 51 -7.16 -10.14 32.88
C PRO A 51 -5.98 -10.90 32.27
N ARG A 52 -6.05 -12.23 32.32
CA ARG A 52 -5.10 -13.10 31.66
C ARG A 52 -5.47 -13.20 30.18
N VAL A 53 -4.58 -12.74 29.31
CA VAL A 53 -4.80 -12.84 27.85
C VAL A 53 -4.53 -14.27 27.38
N ASP A 54 -5.52 -15.15 27.49
CA ASP A 54 -5.47 -16.53 26.97
C ASP A 54 -6.62 -16.86 26.01
N GLY A 55 -7.49 -15.88 25.75
CA GLY A 55 -8.61 -15.95 24.83
C GLY A 55 -9.87 -16.52 25.47
N ARG A 56 -9.86 -16.84 26.78
CA ARG A 56 -11.02 -17.29 27.54
C ARG A 56 -11.55 -16.15 28.39
N LEU A 57 -12.84 -15.86 28.26
CA LEU A 57 -13.49 -14.78 29.00
C LEU A 57 -14.04 -15.27 30.36
N ASP A 58 -13.24 -16.04 31.10
CA ASP A 58 -13.60 -16.58 32.42
C ASP A 58 -13.16 -15.70 33.60
N ASP A 59 -12.27 -14.73 33.36
CA ASP A 59 -11.89 -13.72 34.35
C ASP A 59 -13.09 -12.86 34.81
N THR A 60 -13.24 -12.70 36.13
CA THR A 60 -14.37 -11.99 36.74
C THR A 60 -14.43 -10.51 36.37
N VAL A 61 -13.29 -9.90 35.97
CA VAL A 61 -13.25 -8.50 35.56
C VAL A 61 -14.17 -8.22 34.36
N TRP A 62 -14.36 -9.20 33.46
CA TRP A 62 -15.22 -9.04 32.30
C TRP A 62 -16.69 -8.88 32.66
N ALA A 63 -17.15 -9.48 33.77
CA ALA A 63 -18.54 -9.35 34.21
C ALA A 63 -18.91 -7.91 34.64
N SER A 64 -17.92 -7.10 35.02
CA SER A 64 -18.12 -5.70 35.42
C SER A 64 -18.25 -4.71 34.25
N ALA A 65 -17.83 -5.12 33.04
CA ALA A 65 -17.79 -4.25 31.88
C ALA A 65 -19.14 -4.18 31.14
N ALA A 66 -19.50 -2.99 30.68
CA ALA A 66 -20.64 -2.82 29.79
C ALA A 66 -20.40 -3.56 28.47
N VAL A 67 -21.46 -4.20 27.96
CA VAL A 67 -21.41 -4.91 26.68
C VAL A 67 -21.70 -3.93 25.55
N VAL A 68 -20.77 -3.83 24.61
CA VAL A 68 -20.96 -3.16 23.33
C VAL A 68 -21.47 -4.18 22.31
N GLY A 69 -22.61 -3.90 21.70
CA GLY A 69 -23.27 -4.79 20.73
C GLY A 69 -23.86 -4.02 19.55
N ASP A 70 -24.93 -4.58 18.94
CA ASP A 70 -25.72 -3.98 17.85
C ASP A 70 -24.95 -3.66 16.56
N PHE A 71 -24.00 -4.52 16.21
CA PHE A 71 -23.26 -4.46 14.96
C PHE A 71 -24.21 -4.53 13.75
N ARG A 72 -23.88 -3.73 12.72
CA ARG A 72 -24.64 -3.61 11.49
C ARG A 72 -23.80 -4.02 10.30
N GLN A 73 -24.43 -4.73 9.37
CA GLN A 73 -23.80 -5.09 8.10
C GLN A 73 -23.49 -3.82 7.31
N LYS A 74 -22.27 -3.72 6.79
CA LYS A 74 -21.91 -2.88 5.65
C LYS A 74 -22.17 -3.62 4.34
N GLU A 75 -21.71 -4.86 4.31
CA GLU A 75 -21.95 -5.82 3.23
C GLU A 75 -22.43 -7.13 3.87
N PRO A 76 -23.33 -7.88 3.22
CA PRO A 76 -24.00 -7.57 1.95
C PRO A 76 -25.17 -6.59 2.07
N ALA A 77 -25.82 -6.48 3.23
CA ALA A 77 -27.06 -5.72 3.41
C ALA A 77 -26.89 -4.53 4.37
N GLU A 78 -26.36 -3.41 3.85
CA GLU A 78 -26.13 -2.16 4.59
C GLU A 78 -27.24 -1.81 5.61
N GLY A 79 -26.83 -1.61 6.86
CA GLY A 79 -27.68 -1.20 7.99
C GLY A 79 -28.54 -2.31 8.61
N ARG A 80 -28.60 -3.51 8.02
CA ARG A 80 -29.24 -4.68 8.66
C ARG A 80 -28.42 -5.14 9.87
N PRO A 81 -29.04 -5.76 10.89
CA PRO A 81 -28.30 -6.42 11.95
C PRO A 81 -27.30 -7.45 11.40
N ALA A 82 -26.12 -7.56 12.00
CA ALA A 82 -25.16 -8.62 11.70
C ALA A 82 -25.84 -10.00 11.75
N THR A 83 -25.51 -10.89 10.81
CA THR A 83 -26.12 -12.22 10.78
C THR A 83 -25.62 -13.08 11.95
N GLU A 84 -24.44 -12.79 12.48
CA GLU A 84 -23.86 -13.43 13.65
C GLU A 84 -23.60 -12.40 14.77
N SER A 85 -23.91 -12.77 16.01
CA SER A 85 -23.82 -11.85 17.14
C SER A 85 -22.37 -11.53 17.49
N THR A 86 -22.11 -10.27 17.82
CA THR A 86 -20.81 -9.78 18.29
C THR A 86 -21.02 -8.97 19.55
N ARG A 87 -20.30 -9.33 20.62
CA ARG A 87 -20.33 -8.64 21.92
C ARG A 87 -18.93 -8.29 22.34
N VAL A 88 -18.69 -7.02 22.67
CA VAL A 88 -17.38 -6.51 23.05
C VAL A 88 -17.42 -5.94 24.46
N ARG A 89 -16.37 -6.16 25.25
CA ARG A 89 -16.19 -5.60 26.58
C ARG A 89 -14.83 -4.93 26.67
N ILE A 90 -14.77 -3.82 27.38
CA ILE A 90 -13.58 -2.98 27.46
C ILE A 90 -13.28 -2.68 28.92
N VAL A 91 -12.11 -3.11 29.38
CA VAL A 91 -11.58 -2.77 30.70
C VAL A 91 -10.19 -2.19 30.55
N TYR A 92 -9.69 -1.48 31.56
CA TYR A 92 -8.35 -0.90 31.51
C TYR A 92 -7.68 -0.91 32.87
N GLY A 93 -6.36 -1.15 32.86
CA GLY A 93 -5.51 -1.02 34.03
C GLY A 93 -4.70 0.28 33.98
N LYS A 94 -3.60 0.35 34.75
CA LYS A 94 -2.69 1.51 34.70
C LYS A 94 -1.83 1.56 33.43
N THR A 95 -1.54 0.41 32.84
CA THR A 95 -0.54 0.25 31.78
C THR A 95 -1.11 -0.26 30.46
N HIS A 96 -2.32 -0.83 30.46
CA HIS A 96 -2.92 -1.46 29.29
C HIS A 96 -4.41 -1.16 29.17
N LEU A 97 -4.88 -1.08 27.92
CA LEU A 97 -6.27 -1.25 27.53
C LEU A 97 -6.50 -2.74 27.22
N TYR A 98 -7.58 -3.31 27.75
CA TYR A 98 -7.98 -4.68 27.47
C TYR A 98 -9.33 -4.71 26.76
N ILE A 99 -9.40 -5.50 25.69
CA ILE A 99 -10.61 -5.66 24.88
C ILE A 99 -10.89 -7.14 24.74
N ALA A 100 -12.08 -7.56 25.14
CA ALA A 100 -12.57 -8.90 24.92
C ALA A 100 -13.74 -8.90 23.93
N ALA A 101 -13.78 -9.88 23.05
CA ALA A 101 -14.88 -10.05 22.10
C ALA A 101 -15.40 -11.50 22.12
N GLU A 102 -16.73 -11.64 22.17
CA GLU A 102 -17.43 -12.89 21.88
C GLU A 102 -18.02 -12.77 20.47
N LEU A 103 -17.58 -13.65 19.56
CA LEU A 103 -17.92 -13.65 18.14
C LEU A 103 -18.66 -14.95 17.84
N ASP A 104 -19.96 -14.94 18.13
CA ASP A 104 -20.81 -16.12 17.91
C ASP A 104 -20.81 -16.48 16.42
N ASP A 105 -20.83 -17.74 16.04
CA ASP A 105 -21.03 -18.22 14.67
C ASP A 105 -21.89 -19.49 14.74
N ARG A 106 -23.00 -19.54 14.00
CA ARG A 106 -23.88 -20.73 13.96
C ARG A 106 -23.21 -21.99 13.39
N GLU A 107 -22.10 -21.85 12.66
CA GLU A 107 -21.34 -22.93 12.04
C GLU A 107 -19.84 -22.82 12.38
N PRO A 108 -19.43 -22.98 13.66
CA PRO A 108 -18.04 -22.72 14.09
C PRO A 108 -16.99 -23.57 13.35
N ALA A 109 -17.35 -24.79 12.92
CA ALA A 109 -16.49 -25.67 12.15
C ALA A 109 -16.11 -25.10 10.77
N LEU A 110 -16.84 -24.09 10.27
CA LEU A 110 -16.60 -23.41 9.00
C LEU A 110 -15.87 -22.06 9.15
N ILE A 111 -15.51 -21.67 10.37
CA ILE A 111 -14.73 -20.45 10.62
C ILE A 111 -13.41 -20.54 9.86
N ARG A 112 -13.11 -19.51 9.07
CA ARG A 112 -11.91 -19.51 8.23
C ARG A 112 -10.73 -18.92 8.97
N ALA A 113 -9.70 -19.74 9.14
CA ALA A 113 -8.52 -19.43 9.93
C ALA A 113 -7.30 -20.13 9.30
N THR A 114 -6.55 -19.41 8.47
CA THR A 114 -5.47 -19.97 7.63
C THR A 114 -4.15 -19.20 7.69
N GLU A 115 -4.13 -17.99 8.26
CA GLU A 115 -2.93 -17.17 8.32
C GLU A 115 -2.35 -17.15 9.74
N LEU A 116 -1.08 -17.55 9.87
CA LEU A 116 -0.30 -17.51 11.12
C LEU A 116 0.77 -16.42 11.11
N ARG A 117 1.10 -15.88 9.93
CA ARG A 117 2.09 -14.83 9.78
C ARG A 117 1.48 -13.51 10.24
N ARG A 118 2.17 -12.87 11.18
CA ARG A 118 1.85 -11.51 11.61
C ARG A 118 1.98 -10.53 10.44
N ASP A 119 1.22 -9.45 10.49
CA ASP A 119 1.28 -8.29 9.58
C ASP A 119 0.93 -8.59 8.11
N ASN A 120 0.49 -9.83 7.80
CA ASN A 120 -0.31 -10.04 6.62
C ASN A 120 -1.71 -9.45 6.86
N ALA A 121 -2.33 -8.85 5.85
CA ALA A 121 -3.56 -8.07 6.00
C ALA A 121 -4.81 -8.86 6.47
N LEU A 122 -4.67 -10.16 6.75
CA LEU A 122 -5.71 -11.11 7.19
C LEU A 122 -6.94 -11.15 6.27
N VAL A 123 -6.79 -10.67 5.03
CA VAL A 123 -7.89 -10.46 4.06
C VAL A 123 -8.61 -11.73 3.65
N SER A 124 -7.98 -12.88 3.84
CA SER A 124 -8.56 -14.17 3.51
C SER A 124 -9.29 -14.82 4.68
N ASP A 125 -9.08 -14.39 5.93
CA ASP A 125 -9.62 -15.07 7.12
C ASP A 125 -10.86 -14.36 7.68
N ASP A 126 -11.58 -15.05 8.56
CA ASP A 126 -12.43 -14.37 9.52
C ASP A 126 -11.54 -13.50 10.41
N SER A 127 -12.00 -12.30 10.76
CA SER A 127 -11.20 -11.40 11.59
C SER A 127 -12.06 -10.42 12.38
N PHE A 128 -11.47 -9.87 13.44
CA PHE A 128 -12.04 -8.80 14.24
C PHE A 128 -11.01 -7.69 14.41
N ALA A 129 -11.40 -6.45 14.14
CA ALA A 129 -10.55 -5.28 14.21
C ALA A 129 -11.12 -4.23 15.16
N VAL A 130 -10.22 -3.53 15.84
CA VAL A 130 -10.47 -2.39 16.70
C VAL A 130 -9.80 -1.17 16.06
N LEU A 131 -10.53 -0.07 15.95
CA LEU A 131 -10.00 1.23 15.56
C LEU A 131 -10.01 2.16 16.78
N LEU A 132 -8.87 2.79 17.09
CA LEU A 132 -8.68 3.71 18.22
C LEU A 132 -8.15 5.06 17.75
N ASP A 133 -8.98 6.10 17.82
CA ASP A 133 -8.54 7.51 17.67
C ASP A 133 -8.26 8.09 19.05
N THR A 134 -7.01 7.95 19.47
CA THR A 134 -6.54 8.28 20.82
C THR A 134 -6.32 9.77 21.06
N TYR A 135 -6.31 10.58 19.99
CA TYR A 135 -6.29 12.04 20.07
C TYR A 135 -7.67 12.66 20.00
N HIS A 136 -8.67 11.88 19.58
CA HIS A 136 -10.01 12.33 19.25
C HIS A 136 -9.99 13.47 18.22
N ASP A 137 -9.02 13.42 17.30
CA ASP A 137 -8.85 14.39 16.21
C ASP A 137 -9.68 14.03 14.97
N ARG A 138 -10.36 12.87 15.01
CA ARG A 138 -11.28 12.36 13.99
C ARG A 138 -10.63 12.10 12.64
N ARG A 139 -9.31 11.93 12.63
CA ARG A 139 -8.49 11.82 11.42
C ARG A 139 -7.47 10.70 11.50
N ASN A 140 -6.84 10.54 12.65
CA ASN A 140 -5.77 9.58 12.85
C ASN A 140 -6.24 8.50 13.82
N ALA A 141 -5.86 7.24 13.56
CA ALA A 141 -6.25 6.14 14.42
C ALA A 141 -5.23 5.00 14.36
N PHE A 142 -5.21 4.18 15.39
CA PHE A 142 -4.55 2.88 15.40
C PHE A 142 -5.56 1.80 15.05
N ILE A 143 -5.14 0.79 14.28
CA ILE A 143 -5.92 -0.41 14.00
C ILE A 143 -5.21 -1.60 14.63
N PHE A 144 -5.96 -2.41 15.38
CA PHE A 144 -5.52 -3.70 15.90
C PHE A 144 -6.50 -4.76 15.41
N ARG A 145 -6.02 -5.75 14.65
CA ARG A 145 -6.82 -6.82 14.09
C ARG A 145 -6.29 -8.17 14.52
N VAL A 146 -7.21 -9.10 14.81
CA VAL A 146 -6.91 -10.48 15.20
C VAL A 146 -7.78 -11.44 14.40
N ASN A 147 -7.23 -12.58 13.99
CA ASN A 147 -7.99 -13.70 13.41
C ASN A 147 -8.25 -14.80 14.47
N PRO A 148 -9.05 -15.83 14.16
CA PRO A 148 -9.36 -16.91 15.11
C PRO A 148 -8.16 -17.73 15.62
N LEU A 149 -6.97 -17.58 15.04
CA LEU A 149 -5.73 -18.24 15.48
C LEU A 149 -4.91 -17.38 16.45
N GLY A 150 -5.41 -16.19 16.81
CA GLY A 150 -4.65 -15.21 17.58
C GLY A 150 -3.56 -14.52 16.75
N THR A 151 -3.57 -14.64 15.41
CA THR A 151 -2.64 -13.92 14.54
C THR A 151 -3.00 -12.45 14.56
N ARG A 152 -1.99 -11.61 14.77
CA ARG A 152 -2.11 -10.17 14.97
C ARG A 152 -1.78 -9.42 13.67
N PHE A 153 -2.43 -8.29 13.49
CA PHE A 153 -2.13 -7.28 12.48
C PHE A 153 -2.35 -5.92 13.13
N ASP A 154 -1.41 -4.99 12.95
CA ASP A 154 -1.56 -3.60 13.36
C ASP A 154 -1.28 -2.66 12.20
N ALA A 155 -1.83 -1.45 12.31
CA ALA A 155 -1.60 -0.39 11.34
C ALA A 155 -1.95 0.97 11.93
N VAL A 156 -1.46 2.03 11.28
CA VAL A 156 -1.88 3.41 11.57
C VAL A 156 -2.69 3.98 10.40
N VAL A 157 -3.83 4.57 10.71
CA VAL A 157 -4.60 5.41 9.80
C VAL A 157 -4.13 6.85 9.95
N ARG A 158 -3.81 7.50 8.84
CA ARG A 158 -3.48 8.94 8.81
C ARG A 158 -4.48 9.69 7.94
N ASN A 159 -5.06 10.77 8.49
CA ASN A 159 -6.00 11.64 7.76
C ASN A 159 -7.17 10.92 7.07
N GLU A 160 -7.76 9.92 7.74
CA GLU A 160 -8.84 9.07 7.20
C GLU A 160 -8.49 8.44 5.84
N SER A 161 -7.21 8.23 5.58
CA SER A 161 -6.75 7.56 4.37
C SER A 161 -7.36 6.15 4.31
N PRO A 162 -7.89 5.73 3.14
CA PRO A 162 -8.26 4.33 2.94
C PRO A 162 -7.03 3.41 2.90
N VAL A 163 -5.84 3.96 2.66
CA VAL A 163 -4.56 3.24 2.74
C VAL A 163 -4.00 3.44 4.14
N VAL A 164 -3.74 2.34 4.83
CA VAL A 164 -3.19 2.31 6.19
C VAL A 164 -1.68 2.04 6.14
N ASP A 165 -0.94 2.58 7.11
CA ASP A 165 0.47 2.28 7.34
C ASP A 165 0.56 0.97 8.14
N ALA A 166 0.60 -0.15 7.44
CA ALA A 166 0.69 -1.50 8.01
C ALA A 166 2.12 -1.90 8.40
N GLU A 167 3.11 -1.03 8.18
CA GLU A 167 4.49 -1.26 8.62
C GLU A 167 4.75 -0.72 10.03
N TRP A 168 3.77 0.01 10.60
CA TRP A 168 3.80 0.38 12.00
C TRP A 168 3.60 -0.87 12.86
N ASP A 169 4.69 -1.32 13.45
CA ASP A 169 4.78 -2.58 14.17
C ASP A 169 5.15 -2.32 15.64
N GLU A 170 4.24 -2.65 16.56
CA GLU A 170 4.43 -2.46 17.99
C GLU A 170 4.09 -3.70 18.84
N GLU A 171 4.61 -3.73 20.07
CA GLU A 171 4.42 -4.86 20.98
C GLU A 171 3.08 -4.78 21.73
N TRP A 172 2.12 -5.64 21.35
CA TRP A 172 0.86 -5.86 22.08
C TRP A 172 0.49 -7.35 22.05
N SER A 173 -0.34 -7.82 22.98
CA SER A 173 -0.70 -9.25 23.10
C SER A 173 -2.15 -9.51 22.71
N ALA A 174 -2.40 -10.65 22.08
CA ALA A 174 -3.74 -11.14 21.87
C ALA A 174 -3.77 -12.67 21.89
N ALA A 175 -4.90 -13.21 22.31
CA ALA A 175 -5.19 -14.63 22.26
C ALA A 175 -6.61 -14.85 21.76
N SER A 176 -6.83 -15.99 21.10
CA SER A 176 -8.14 -16.36 20.57
C SER A 176 -8.40 -17.84 20.75
N VAL A 177 -9.66 -18.18 21.02
CA VAL A 177 -10.11 -19.57 21.19
C VAL A 177 -11.34 -19.79 20.32
N ILE A 178 -11.27 -20.78 19.43
CA ILE A 178 -12.44 -21.30 18.72
C ILE A 178 -13.14 -22.29 19.65
N GLY A 179 -14.43 -22.07 19.90
CA GLY A 179 -15.28 -22.90 20.75
C GLY A 179 -16.57 -23.32 20.05
N GLU A 180 -17.51 -23.89 20.82
CA GLU A 180 -18.75 -24.46 20.29
C GLU A 180 -19.76 -23.42 19.79
N ARG A 181 -19.66 -22.16 20.25
CA ARG A 181 -20.58 -21.07 19.86
C ARG A 181 -20.02 -20.16 18.78
N GLY A 182 -18.74 -20.30 18.42
CA GLY A 182 -18.01 -19.33 17.62
C GLY A 182 -16.58 -19.21 18.11
N TRP A 183 -16.08 -17.99 18.32
CA TRP A 183 -14.74 -17.76 18.85
C TRP A 183 -14.68 -16.54 19.75
N THR A 184 -13.67 -16.52 20.60
CA THR A 184 -13.43 -15.45 21.56
C THR A 184 -12.06 -14.83 21.35
N ILE A 185 -11.93 -13.57 21.73
CA ILE A 185 -10.68 -12.81 21.65
C ILE A 185 -10.46 -12.11 22.98
N GLU A 186 -9.21 -12.07 23.42
CA GLU A 186 -8.72 -11.09 24.38
C GLU A 186 -7.51 -10.37 23.79
N MET A 187 -7.49 -9.04 23.90
CA MET A 187 -6.38 -8.18 23.51
C MET A 187 -5.89 -7.40 24.72
N ALA A 188 -4.57 -7.26 24.87
CA ALA A 188 -3.93 -6.32 25.77
C ALA A 188 -3.05 -5.37 24.96
N ILE A 189 -3.46 -4.11 24.91
CA ILE A 189 -2.82 -3.04 24.17
C ILE A 189 -2.12 -2.11 25.19
N PRO A 190 -0.78 -2.11 25.25
CA PRO A 190 -0.07 -1.25 26.18
C PRO A 190 -0.28 0.24 25.86
N PHE A 191 -0.52 1.07 26.87
CA PHE A 191 -0.61 2.53 26.67
C PHE A 191 0.71 3.14 26.21
N LYS A 192 1.84 2.46 26.39
CA LYS A 192 3.15 2.92 25.93
C LYS A 192 3.29 2.96 24.41
N ILE A 193 2.63 2.05 23.69
CA ILE A 193 2.69 2.01 22.22
C ILE A 193 1.66 2.97 21.60
N LEU A 194 0.64 3.36 22.37
CA LEU A 194 -0.36 4.33 21.97
C LEU A 194 0.11 5.75 22.29
N ARG A 195 -0.01 6.63 21.31
CA ARG A 195 0.21 8.06 21.52
C ARG A 195 -1.12 8.74 21.79
N PHE A 196 -1.26 9.52 22.86
CA PHE A 196 -2.54 10.14 23.23
C PHE A 196 -2.36 11.46 23.98
N SER A 197 -3.46 12.21 24.11
CA SER A 197 -3.45 13.53 24.75
C SER A 197 -3.04 13.46 26.23
N LEU A 198 -2.37 14.49 26.77
CA LEU A 198 -1.87 14.48 28.17
C LEU A 198 -2.96 14.75 29.24
N GLY A 199 -4.24 14.71 28.90
CA GLY A 199 -5.34 14.96 29.85
C GLY A 199 -5.55 13.84 30.88
N ASP A 200 -6.04 14.17 32.07
CA ASP A 200 -6.36 13.16 33.10
C ASP A 200 -7.57 12.29 32.74
N VAL A 201 -8.50 12.85 31.95
CA VAL A 201 -9.67 12.17 31.41
C VAL A 201 -9.52 12.12 29.90
N GLN A 202 -9.62 10.91 29.36
CA GLN A 202 -9.50 10.65 27.94
C GLN A 202 -10.87 10.35 27.34
N VAL A 203 -11.10 10.91 26.14
CA VAL A 203 -12.16 10.49 25.23
C VAL A 203 -11.47 10.09 23.95
N TRP A 204 -11.67 8.87 23.50
CA TRP A 204 -11.10 8.36 22.25
C TRP A 204 -12.20 8.07 21.25
N GLY A 205 -11.91 8.16 19.95
CA GLY A 205 -12.77 7.58 18.93
C GLY A 205 -12.62 6.06 18.91
N LEU A 206 -13.72 5.33 18.74
CA LEU A 206 -13.74 3.87 18.75
C LEU A 206 -14.62 3.33 17.62
N ASN A 207 -14.12 2.33 16.90
CA ASN A 207 -14.95 1.50 16.02
C ASN A 207 -14.49 0.04 16.06
N PHE A 208 -15.38 -0.86 15.64
CA PHE A 208 -15.11 -2.29 15.51
C PHE A 208 -15.55 -2.78 14.15
N GLU A 209 -14.78 -3.70 13.58
CA GLU A 209 -15.15 -4.45 12.36
C GLU A 209 -15.04 -5.94 12.65
N ARG A 210 -16.04 -6.70 12.24
CA ARG A 210 -15.98 -8.14 12.11
C ARG A 210 -16.11 -8.52 10.65
N VAL A 211 -15.21 -9.38 10.17
CA VAL A 211 -15.27 -10.00 8.85
C VAL A 211 -15.65 -11.46 9.02
N ILE A 212 -16.75 -11.87 8.42
CA ILE A 212 -17.19 -13.27 8.36
C ILE A 212 -16.94 -13.75 6.93
N LYS A 213 -15.76 -14.33 6.69
CA LYS A 213 -15.26 -14.51 5.34
C LYS A 213 -16.15 -15.45 4.53
N ARG A 214 -16.58 -16.57 5.12
CA ARG A 214 -17.43 -17.55 4.44
C ARG A 214 -18.75 -16.96 3.90
N LYS A 215 -19.26 -15.90 4.51
CA LYS A 215 -20.50 -15.20 4.11
C LYS A 215 -20.24 -13.97 3.25
N ASN A 216 -18.97 -13.58 3.08
CA ASN A 216 -18.58 -12.34 2.46
C ASN A 216 -19.33 -11.14 3.07
N GLU A 217 -19.37 -11.13 4.42
CA GLU A 217 -20.09 -10.20 5.29
C GLU A 217 -19.10 -9.40 6.13
N PHE A 218 -19.38 -8.10 6.23
CA PHE A 218 -18.58 -7.11 6.96
C PHE A 218 -19.52 -6.38 7.90
N ASP A 219 -19.31 -6.53 9.20
CA ASP A 219 -20.16 -5.99 10.25
C ASP A 219 -19.41 -4.93 11.04
N TYR A 220 -19.95 -3.72 11.10
CA TYR A 220 -19.32 -2.62 11.82
C TYR A 220 -20.16 -2.19 13.02
N TRP A 221 -19.49 -1.72 14.08
CA TRP A 221 -20.18 -1.10 15.22
C TRP A 221 -20.70 0.29 14.88
N THR A 222 -19.93 1.08 14.12
CA THR A 222 -20.34 2.36 13.53
C THR A 222 -19.88 2.45 12.07
N SER A 223 -20.31 3.47 11.32
CA SER A 223 -19.81 3.70 9.95
C SER A 223 -20.15 2.57 8.96
N TRP A 224 -21.24 1.81 9.19
CA TRP A 224 -21.68 0.73 8.30
C TRP A 224 -22.19 1.21 6.94
N HIS A 225 -22.33 2.52 6.73
CA HIS A 225 -22.70 3.05 5.42
C HIS A 225 -21.64 2.73 4.37
N ARG A 226 -22.06 2.34 3.17
CA ARG A 226 -21.18 1.91 2.08
C ARG A 226 -20.20 2.99 1.65
N ASN A 227 -20.60 4.26 1.76
CA ASN A 227 -19.77 5.44 1.47
C ASN A 227 -18.58 5.65 2.42
N PHE A 228 -18.53 4.97 3.56
CA PHE A 228 -17.47 5.14 4.55
C PHE A 228 -16.68 3.85 4.74
N ALA A 229 -15.35 3.92 4.65
CA ALA A 229 -14.49 2.80 4.99
C ALA A 229 -14.45 2.58 6.51
N PHE A 230 -13.92 1.43 6.96
CA PHE A 230 -13.62 1.23 8.38
C PHE A 230 -12.66 2.31 8.92
N THR A 231 -11.76 2.79 8.06
CA THR A 231 -10.79 3.86 8.33
C THR A 231 -11.37 5.28 8.34
N ALA A 232 -12.70 5.44 8.17
CA ALA A 232 -13.37 6.73 8.28
C ALA A 232 -13.48 7.14 9.76
N VAL A 233 -12.35 7.56 10.35
CA VAL A 233 -12.20 7.92 11.77
C VAL A 233 -13.24 8.94 12.23
N SER A 234 -13.66 9.86 11.35
CA SER A 234 -14.70 10.85 11.60
C SER A 234 -16.07 10.24 11.91
N GLN A 235 -16.33 9.00 11.49
CA GLN A 235 -17.55 8.23 11.74
C GLN A 235 -17.44 7.28 12.94
N ALA A 236 -16.30 7.26 13.63
CA ALA A 236 -16.13 6.44 14.83
C ALA A 236 -17.08 6.89 15.96
N GLY A 237 -17.51 5.93 16.77
CA GLY A 237 -18.16 6.16 18.06
C GLY A 237 -17.18 6.72 19.09
N GLN A 238 -17.60 6.78 20.35
CA GLN A 238 -16.76 7.31 21.43
C GLN A 238 -16.45 6.24 22.48
N LEU A 239 -15.21 6.22 22.97
CA LEU A 239 -14.79 5.50 24.16
C LEU A 239 -14.54 6.50 25.28
N THR A 240 -15.28 6.36 26.39
CA THR A 240 -15.22 7.25 27.54
C THR A 240 -14.77 6.52 28.81
N ASP A 241 -14.61 7.30 29.88
CA ASP A 241 -14.28 6.83 31.23
C ASP A 241 -12.86 6.28 31.42
N LEU A 242 -11.97 6.53 30.46
CA LEU A 242 -10.53 6.33 30.59
C LEU A 242 -9.93 7.45 31.45
N LYS A 243 -9.45 7.11 32.65
CA LYS A 243 -8.89 8.07 33.62
C LYS A 243 -7.58 7.60 34.21
N GLY A 244 -6.63 8.53 34.40
CA GLY A 244 -5.38 8.27 35.10
C GLY A 244 -4.42 7.31 34.39
N ILE A 245 -4.55 7.19 33.06
CA ILE A 245 -3.65 6.39 32.22
C ILE A 245 -2.37 7.20 31.92
N ARG A 246 -1.23 6.51 31.73
CA ARG A 246 0.06 7.16 31.44
C ARG A 246 0.72 6.52 30.23
N GLN A 247 1.28 7.36 29.36
CA GLN A 247 2.14 6.92 28.27
C GLN A 247 3.53 6.62 28.84
N ALA A 248 4.07 5.41 28.62
CA ALA A 248 5.29 4.96 29.28
C ALA A 248 6.20 4.13 28.37
N GLU A 249 6.95 4.79 27.48
CA GLU A 249 8.30 4.43 27.01
C GLU A 249 8.80 5.66 26.23
N ARG A 250 10.07 6.03 26.38
CA ARG A 250 10.64 7.19 25.67
C ARG A 250 11.68 6.80 24.66
N LEU A 251 12.28 5.63 24.81
CA LEU A 251 13.41 5.19 23.99
C LEU A 251 13.31 3.68 23.71
N ARG A 252 13.44 3.32 22.44
CA ARG A 252 13.63 1.95 21.97
C ARG A 252 14.85 1.90 21.05
N ILE A 253 15.68 0.89 21.22
CA ILE A 253 16.83 0.63 20.33
C ILE A 253 16.75 -0.81 19.86
N ARG A 254 16.90 -1.01 18.55
CA ARG A 254 16.91 -2.32 17.88
C ARG A 254 18.24 -2.50 17.14
N PRO A 255 19.32 -2.86 17.84
CA PRO A 255 20.56 -3.30 17.20
C PRO A 255 20.36 -4.60 16.44
N TYR A 256 21.23 -4.81 15.45
CA TYR A 256 21.34 -6.08 14.74
C TYR A 256 22.80 -6.52 14.60
N VAL A 257 22.97 -7.83 14.45
CA VAL A 257 24.22 -8.45 14.01
C VAL A 257 23.87 -9.39 12.86
N ALA A 258 24.58 -9.27 11.74
CA ALA A 258 24.43 -10.14 10.58
C ALA A 258 25.77 -10.74 10.18
N THR A 259 25.76 -12.01 9.78
CA THR A 259 26.92 -12.68 9.23
C THR A 259 26.51 -13.63 8.12
N GLY A 260 27.40 -13.84 7.14
CA GLY A 260 27.09 -14.70 6.02
C GLY A 260 28.27 -14.95 5.12
N VAL A 261 27.98 -15.64 4.04
CA VAL A 261 28.91 -15.86 2.93
C VAL A 261 28.18 -15.53 1.64
N GLU A 262 28.86 -14.85 0.74
CA GLU A 262 28.37 -14.54 -0.60
C GLU A 262 29.39 -15.01 -1.62
N LYS A 263 28.88 -15.62 -2.71
CA LYS A 263 29.67 -16.05 -3.85
C LYS A 263 29.11 -15.42 -5.13
N LEU A 264 29.94 -14.62 -5.81
CA LEU A 264 29.58 -13.88 -7.01
C LEU A 264 30.32 -14.46 -8.22
N ASP A 265 29.79 -15.52 -8.84
CA ASP A 265 30.44 -16.17 -9.98
C ASP A 265 30.35 -15.35 -11.28
N ALA A 266 29.45 -14.36 -11.32
CA ALA A 266 29.22 -13.48 -12.46
C ALA A 266 30.12 -12.23 -12.49
N VAL A 267 30.97 -12.03 -11.47
CA VAL A 267 31.96 -10.95 -11.43
C VAL A 267 33.35 -11.53 -11.71
N SER A 268 34.12 -10.90 -12.58
CA SER A 268 35.55 -11.22 -12.80
C SER A 268 36.38 -10.76 -11.59
N SER A 269 36.18 -11.39 -10.43
CA SER A 269 36.93 -11.12 -9.19
C SER A 269 37.94 -12.25 -8.93
N PRO A 270 39.18 -11.94 -8.50
CA PRO A 270 40.16 -12.93 -8.06
C PRO A 270 39.69 -13.76 -6.87
N ASP A 271 38.82 -13.18 -6.03
CA ASP A 271 38.18 -13.84 -4.90
C ASP A 271 36.67 -13.70 -5.08
N PRO A 272 35.98 -14.72 -5.62
CA PRO A 272 34.54 -14.65 -5.86
C PRO A 272 33.74 -14.88 -4.58
N THR A 273 34.37 -15.27 -3.46
CA THR A 273 33.68 -15.60 -2.21
C THR A 273 34.08 -14.65 -1.10
N HIS A 274 33.13 -13.91 -0.55
CA HIS A 274 33.40 -12.97 0.53
C HIS A 274 32.55 -13.26 1.77
N GLY A 275 33.17 -13.10 2.94
CA GLY A 275 32.48 -13.18 4.22
C GLY A 275 31.75 -11.86 4.50
N LEU A 276 30.48 -11.96 4.89
CA LEU A 276 29.67 -10.84 5.32
C LEU A 276 29.69 -10.77 6.85
N ARG A 277 30.01 -9.59 7.39
CA ARG A 277 29.95 -9.28 8.82
C ARG A 277 29.46 -7.86 8.98
N GLU A 278 28.27 -7.70 9.52
CA GLU A 278 27.64 -6.39 9.69
C GLU A 278 27.07 -6.25 11.09
N VAL A 279 27.22 -5.06 11.63
CA VAL A 279 26.61 -4.63 12.88
C VAL A 279 26.04 -3.25 12.62
N GLY A 280 24.87 -2.98 13.18
CA GLY A 280 24.24 -1.68 13.05
C GLY A 280 23.04 -1.54 13.96
N ILE A 281 22.33 -0.45 13.76
CA ILE A 281 21.08 -0.15 14.45
C ILE A 281 20.04 0.06 13.36
N ASP A 282 19.14 -0.91 13.21
CA ASP A 282 18.06 -0.83 12.22
C ASP A 282 17.06 0.26 12.61
N ASP A 283 16.83 0.44 13.92
CA ASP A 283 15.82 1.35 14.45
C ASP A 283 16.16 1.81 15.88
N LEU A 284 16.39 3.11 16.07
CA LEU A 284 16.38 3.78 17.37
C LEU A 284 15.22 4.78 17.37
N LYS A 285 14.20 4.51 18.17
CA LYS A 285 13.02 5.37 18.31
C LYS A 285 13.06 6.14 19.60
N PHE A 286 12.83 7.44 19.50
CA PHE A 286 12.73 8.33 20.63
C PHE A 286 11.47 9.19 20.53
N THR A 287 10.62 9.11 21.54
CA THR A 287 9.40 9.94 21.65
C THR A 287 9.77 11.32 22.19
N VAL A 288 9.89 12.30 21.29
CA VAL A 288 10.27 13.69 21.62
C VAL A 288 9.16 14.39 22.40
N THR A 289 7.92 14.23 21.95
CA THR A 289 6.70 14.66 22.64
C THR A 289 5.66 13.55 22.49
N SER A 290 4.51 13.64 23.16
CA SER A 290 3.41 12.68 22.98
C SER A 290 3.05 12.49 21.50
N ASN A 291 3.27 13.51 20.65
CA ASN A 291 2.81 13.52 19.26
C ASN A 291 3.95 13.52 18.23
N LEU A 292 5.21 13.51 18.65
CA LEU A 292 6.38 13.66 17.75
C LEU A 292 7.43 12.59 18.07
N THR A 293 7.93 11.90 17.03
CA THR A 293 8.88 10.78 17.19
C THR A 293 10.05 10.90 16.25
N ALA A 294 11.23 10.66 16.79
CA ALA A 294 12.48 10.59 16.05
C ALA A 294 12.88 9.12 15.88
N ASP A 295 13.15 8.71 14.65
CA ASP A 295 13.68 7.41 14.28
C ASP A 295 15.09 7.60 13.71
N LEU A 296 16.08 6.88 14.23
CA LEU A 296 17.46 6.94 13.78
C LEU A 296 17.94 5.55 13.36
N THR A 297 18.80 5.49 12.35
CA THR A 297 19.46 4.27 11.90
C THR A 297 20.94 4.49 11.66
N ILE A 298 21.75 3.47 11.91
CA ILE A 298 23.19 3.48 11.67
C ILE A 298 23.54 2.18 10.96
N ASN A 299 24.14 2.29 9.78
CA ASN A 299 24.46 1.16 8.91
C ASN A 299 23.26 0.18 8.81
N PRO A 300 22.06 0.61 8.37
CA PRO A 300 20.90 -0.28 8.28
C PRO A 300 21.20 -1.46 7.34
N ASP A 301 20.79 -2.66 7.74
CA ASP A 301 20.89 -3.84 6.88
C ASP A 301 19.52 -4.19 6.26
N PHE A 302 19.50 -4.27 4.93
CA PHE A 302 18.32 -4.57 4.14
C PHE A 302 18.24 -6.02 3.67
N ALA A 303 19.13 -6.92 4.13
CA ALA A 303 19.11 -8.35 3.79
C ALA A 303 17.86 -9.10 4.26
N GLN A 304 17.03 -8.49 5.11
CA GLN A 304 15.71 -9.01 5.51
C GLN A 304 14.62 -8.81 4.45
N VAL A 305 14.86 -7.94 3.47
CA VAL A 305 13.87 -7.59 2.46
C VAL A 305 13.66 -8.77 1.52
N GLU A 306 12.40 -9.17 1.32
CA GLU A 306 12.05 -10.16 0.29
C GLU A 306 12.58 -9.69 -1.07
N VAL A 307 13.14 -10.61 -1.87
CA VAL A 307 13.61 -10.25 -3.22
C VAL A 307 12.47 -9.63 -4.00
N ASP A 308 12.76 -8.57 -4.75
CA ASP A 308 11.78 -7.96 -5.64
C ASP A 308 11.28 -8.98 -6.67
N ASP A 309 9.99 -8.87 -6.98
CA ASP A 309 9.37 -9.67 -8.02
C ASP A 309 10.01 -9.25 -9.35
N GLN A 310 10.45 -10.24 -10.12
CA GLN A 310 10.92 -10.02 -11.48
C GLN A 310 9.76 -9.45 -12.32
N ARG A 311 10.05 -8.48 -13.18
CA ARG A 311 9.04 -7.86 -14.06
C ARG A 311 9.55 -7.80 -15.48
N VAL A 312 8.66 -8.07 -16.43
CA VAL A 312 8.92 -7.83 -17.86
C VAL A 312 8.46 -6.42 -18.19
N ASN A 313 9.37 -5.59 -18.72
CA ASN A 313 9.04 -4.24 -19.16
C ASN A 313 8.92 -4.19 -20.68
N LEU A 314 7.70 -4.05 -21.19
CA LEU A 314 7.41 -3.90 -22.62
C LEU A 314 7.14 -2.44 -23.01
N THR A 315 7.52 -1.50 -22.14
CA THR A 315 7.33 -0.07 -22.35
C THR A 315 8.67 0.65 -22.36
N ARG A 316 8.71 1.85 -22.95
CA ARG A 316 9.92 2.71 -22.92
C ARG A 316 10.19 3.38 -21.57
N TYR A 317 9.38 3.11 -20.55
CA TYR A 317 9.45 3.78 -19.26
C TYR A 317 10.07 2.89 -18.20
N SER A 318 10.86 3.46 -17.30
CA SER A 318 11.41 2.74 -16.17
C SER A 318 10.32 2.16 -15.26
N LEU A 319 10.60 0.99 -14.70
CA LEU A 319 9.73 0.36 -13.73
C LEU A 319 9.79 1.11 -12.40
N PHE A 320 8.64 1.20 -11.73
CA PHE A 320 8.53 1.72 -10.38
C PHE A 320 8.44 0.54 -9.40
N PHE A 321 9.37 0.46 -8.46
CA PHE A 321 9.36 -0.55 -7.40
C PHE A 321 8.94 0.09 -6.07
N PRO A 322 8.04 -0.55 -5.29
CA PRO A 322 7.71 -0.06 -3.97
C PRO A 322 8.93 -0.11 -3.02
N GLU A 323 8.96 0.79 -2.04
CA GLU A 323 9.94 0.72 -0.94
C GLU A 323 9.63 -0.50 -0.06
N ARG A 324 10.67 -1.27 0.29
CA ARG A 324 10.56 -2.47 1.14
C ARG A 324 11.39 -2.39 2.43
N ARG A 325 12.15 -1.31 2.62
CA ARG A 325 13.05 -1.13 3.77
C ARG A 325 12.34 -0.42 4.92
N GLN A 326 12.19 -1.09 6.06
CA GLN A 326 11.34 -0.65 7.18
C GLN A 326 11.58 0.79 7.64
N PHE A 327 12.85 1.23 7.77
CA PHE A 327 13.21 2.61 8.15
C PHE A 327 12.55 3.67 7.24
N PHE A 328 12.42 3.37 5.95
CA PHE A 328 11.87 4.30 4.96
C PHE A 328 10.35 4.21 4.84
N ILE A 329 9.73 3.06 5.14
CA ILE A 329 8.28 2.90 4.96
C ILE A 329 7.50 3.48 6.14
N GLU A 330 7.91 3.17 7.36
CA GLU A 330 7.15 3.58 8.55
C GLU A 330 7.04 5.11 8.60
N GLY A 331 5.84 5.65 8.74
CA GLY A 331 5.63 7.11 8.78
C GLY A 331 5.98 7.85 7.48
N SER A 332 6.26 7.15 6.37
CA SER A 332 6.54 7.76 5.05
C SER A 332 5.42 8.67 4.55
N ASP A 333 4.19 8.44 5.01
CA ASP A 333 3.02 9.26 4.65
C ASP A 333 3.14 10.72 5.11
N SER A 334 3.95 11.04 6.13
CA SER A 334 4.22 12.44 6.49
C SER A 334 5.19 13.13 5.51
N LEU A 335 5.82 12.39 4.60
CA LEU A 335 6.76 12.89 3.59
C LEU A 335 6.13 12.91 2.18
N LYS A 336 5.19 12.01 1.86
CA LYS A 336 4.64 11.80 0.49
C LYS A 336 3.75 12.93 -0.02
N MET A 337 4.19 13.65 -1.05
CA MET A 337 3.38 14.67 -1.75
C MET A 337 2.84 14.13 -3.08
N GLY A 338 1.62 14.53 -3.43
CA GLY A 338 1.11 14.44 -4.80
C GLY A 338 -0.24 13.74 -4.95
N ILE A 339 -0.76 13.81 -6.18
CA ILE A 339 -2.08 13.28 -6.54
C ILE A 339 -1.92 11.79 -6.90
N GLN A 340 -1.77 10.94 -5.88
CA GLN A 340 -1.81 9.47 -6.07
C GLN A 340 -3.23 8.98 -6.39
N THR A 341 -4.26 9.80 -6.14
CA THR A 341 -5.62 9.33 -5.89
C THR A 341 -6.48 9.10 -7.13
N LEU A 342 -6.08 9.53 -8.33
CA LEU A 342 -7.07 9.70 -9.40
C LEU A 342 -6.82 8.82 -10.63
N GLY A 343 -6.91 7.51 -10.44
CA GLY A 343 -7.48 6.52 -11.39
C GLY A 343 -6.89 6.33 -12.79
N PHE A 344 -5.96 7.15 -13.27
CA PHE A 344 -5.37 7.02 -14.62
C PHE A 344 -3.95 6.51 -14.56
N GLY A 345 -3.82 5.19 -14.51
CA GLY A 345 -2.54 4.51 -14.73
C GLY A 345 -1.41 4.94 -13.80
N SER A 346 -0.19 4.82 -14.32
CA SER A 346 1.05 4.83 -13.55
C SER A 346 1.39 6.13 -12.85
N ARG A 347 2.11 6.00 -11.73
CA ARG A 347 2.70 7.09 -10.95
C ARG A 347 3.55 8.03 -11.83
N LEU A 348 3.06 9.26 -12.03
CA LEU A 348 3.70 10.25 -12.91
C LEU A 348 4.88 10.97 -12.25
N LEU A 349 4.69 11.35 -10.98
CA LEU A 349 5.59 12.20 -10.21
C LEU A 349 5.52 11.82 -8.73
N GLU A 350 6.69 11.64 -8.11
CA GLU A 350 6.88 11.68 -6.66
C GLU A 350 8.04 12.61 -6.33
N LEU A 351 7.88 13.50 -5.35
CA LEU A 351 8.98 14.38 -4.93
C LEU A 351 9.95 13.68 -3.97
N VAL A 352 9.51 12.58 -3.36
CA VAL A 352 10.29 11.76 -2.44
C VAL A 352 10.06 10.30 -2.83
N TYR A 353 11.11 9.64 -3.33
CA TYR A 353 11.10 8.23 -3.70
C TYR A 353 12.30 7.57 -3.03
N THR A 354 12.09 7.08 -1.81
CA THR A 354 13.18 6.62 -0.96
C THR A 354 13.91 5.41 -1.52
N ARG A 355 13.24 4.60 -2.38
CA ARG A 355 13.80 3.37 -2.96
C ARG A 355 15.13 3.61 -3.68
N THR A 356 15.33 4.78 -4.27
CA THR A 356 16.59 5.14 -4.96
C THR A 356 17.69 5.60 -4.00
N MET A 357 17.37 5.99 -2.77
CA MET A 357 18.37 6.35 -1.76
C MET A 357 19.17 5.11 -1.38
N GLY A 358 20.48 5.09 -1.65
CA GLY A 358 21.31 3.91 -1.48
C GLY A 358 21.28 2.93 -2.66
N LEU A 359 20.93 3.40 -3.87
CA LEU A 359 21.13 2.68 -5.12
C LEU A 359 21.93 3.56 -6.10
N SER A 360 22.84 2.95 -6.85
CA SER A 360 23.50 3.61 -7.97
C SER A 360 22.52 3.82 -9.14
N PRO A 361 22.87 4.65 -10.15
CA PRO A 361 22.10 4.74 -11.39
C PRO A 361 21.93 3.40 -12.13
N THR A 362 22.82 2.44 -11.89
CA THR A 362 22.78 1.07 -12.45
C THR A 362 22.03 0.08 -11.54
N GLY A 363 21.44 0.55 -10.43
CA GLY A 363 20.68 -0.27 -9.49
C GLY A 363 21.52 -1.07 -8.50
N GLN A 364 22.83 -0.81 -8.42
CA GLN A 364 23.71 -1.47 -7.46
C GLN A 364 23.51 -0.89 -6.06
N PRO A 365 23.42 -1.71 -5.00
CA PRO A 365 23.32 -1.21 -3.63
C PRO A 365 24.51 -0.34 -3.23
N ILE A 366 24.21 0.85 -2.69
CA ILE A 366 25.17 1.74 -2.04
C ILE A 366 24.87 1.71 -0.55
N ARG A 367 25.91 1.50 0.27
CA ARG A 367 25.76 1.46 1.72
C ARG A 367 25.20 2.78 2.24
N ILE A 368 24.20 2.70 3.11
CA ILE A 368 23.72 3.85 3.89
C ILE A 368 24.53 3.90 5.18
N LEU A 369 25.21 5.01 5.44
CA LEU A 369 26.02 5.17 6.66
C LEU A 369 25.12 5.40 7.88
N GLY A 370 24.06 6.18 7.69
CA GLY A 370 23.06 6.44 8.71
C GLY A 370 21.95 7.32 8.17
N GLY A 371 20.88 7.41 8.95
CA GLY A 371 19.72 8.23 8.63
C GLY A 371 18.97 8.62 9.89
N GLY A 372 18.30 9.77 9.83
CA GLY A 372 17.41 10.25 10.87
C GLY A 372 16.11 10.73 10.27
N LYS A 373 15.02 10.47 10.97
CA LYS A 373 13.66 10.84 10.57
C LYS A 373 12.92 11.39 11.79
N LEU A 374 12.12 12.43 11.60
CA LEU A 374 11.29 13.02 12.65
C LEU A 374 9.87 13.18 12.10
N THR A 375 8.91 12.44 12.64
CA THR A 375 7.52 12.47 12.15
C THR A 375 6.52 12.65 13.28
N GLY A 376 5.42 13.35 13.00
CA GLY A 376 4.32 13.53 13.94
C GLY A 376 3.71 14.92 13.91
N LYS A 377 3.05 15.33 15.00
CA LYS A 377 2.41 16.65 15.12
C LYS A 377 3.18 17.57 16.06
N ALA A 378 3.42 18.80 15.62
CA ALA A 378 4.01 19.87 16.41
C ALA A 378 3.32 21.21 16.09
N ALA A 379 2.96 22.00 17.12
CA ALA A 379 2.29 23.29 16.97
C ALA A 379 1.04 23.28 16.06
N GLY A 380 0.31 22.16 16.03
CA GLY A 380 -0.87 21.99 15.18
C GLY A 380 -0.57 21.77 13.70
N PHE A 381 0.68 21.46 13.34
CA PHE A 381 1.10 20.99 12.03
C PHE A 381 1.50 19.52 12.11
N ASP A 382 1.24 18.76 11.05
CA ASP A 382 1.92 17.50 10.78
C ASP A 382 3.29 17.82 10.16
N VAL A 383 4.34 17.21 10.70
CA VAL A 383 5.74 17.48 10.37
C VAL A 383 6.40 16.16 10.00
N GLY A 384 7.15 16.18 8.90
CA GLY A 384 8.00 15.07 8.46
C GLY A 384 9.37 15.59 8.05
N LEU A 385 10.42 15.19 8.77
CA LEU A 385 11.82 15.46 8.41
C LEU A 385 12.51 14.13 8.14
N LEU A 386 13.40 14.10 7.15
CA LEU A 386 14.27 12.97 6.83
C LEU A 386 15.66 13.52 6.46
N ASN A 387 16.72 12.90 6.96
CA ASN A 387 18.08 13.08 6.47
C ASN A 387 18.77 11.73 6.37
N VAL A 388 19.41 11.44 5.23
CA VAL A 388 20.09 10.16 4.98
C VAL A 388 21.42 10.43 4.30
N GLN A 389 22.47 9.77 4.78
CA GLN A 389 23.80 9.83 4.19
C GLN A 389 24.17 8.47 3.59
N THR A 390 24.50 8.44 2.31
CA THR A 390 25.11 7.26 1.68
C THR A 390 26.63 7.33 1.80
N GLY A 391 27.27 6.15 1.74
CA GLY A 391 28.71 6.02 1.57
C GLY A 391 29.11 6.20 0.11
N ASP A 392 30.42 6.17 -0.12
CA ASP A 392 30.97 6.19 -1.47
C ASP A 392 30.63 4.90 -2.22
N SER A 393 30.53 4.99 -3.54
CA SER A 393 30.33 3.84 -4.45
C SER A 393 31.28 3.99 -5.63
N ASP A 394 31.62 2.89 -6.33
CA ASP A 394 32.65 2.85 -7.39
C ASP A 394 32.66 4.08 -8.31
N GLY A 395 33.53 5.05 -8.00
CA GLY A 395 33.73 6.29 -8.77
C GLY A 395 32.77 7.46 -8.47
N SER A 396 31.91 7.37 -7.45
CA SER A 396 30.98 8.43 -7.01
C SER A 396 31.06 8.64 -5.49
N ALA A 397 31.19 9.91 -5.08
CA ALA A 397 31.16 10.29 -3.67
C ALA A 397 29.77 10.03 -3.06
N GLY A 398 29.73 9.76 -1.77
CA GLY A 398 28.48 9.63 -1.01
C GLY A 398 27.59 10.87 -1.13
N GLU A 399 26.28 10.65 -1.12
CA GLU A 399 25.27 11.68 -1.28
C GLU A 399 24.43 11.83 0.01
N ASN A 400 24.08 13.08 0.32
CA ASN A 400 23.13 13.43 1.36
C ASN A 400 21.76 13.68 0.74
N PHE A 401 20.73 13.09 1.35
CA PHE A 401 19.34 13.34 1.02
C PHE A 401 18.66 13.98 2.22
N ALA A 402 18.05 15.14 2.05
CA ALA A 402 17.23 15.76 3.09
C ALA A 402 15.81 16.04 2.59
N VAL A 403 14.81 15.85 3.44
CA VAL A 403 13.41 16.18 3.18
C VAL A 403 12.88 16.90 4.41
N ALA A 404 12.18 18.01 4.19
CA ALA A 404 11.39 18.64 5.25
C ALA A 404 10.00 18.97 4.72
N ARG A 405 8.99 18.52 5.45
CA ARG A 405 7.58 18.71 5.12
C ARG A 405 6.81 19.22 6.33
N ILE A 406 5.91 20.16 6.06
CA ILE A 406 4.87 20.59 6.99
C ILE A 406 3.50 20.50 6.31
N ARG A 407 2.48 20.13 7.07
CA ARG A 407 1.08 20.10 6.63
C ARG A 407 0.17 20.63 7.72
N LYS A 408 -0.71 21.56 7.36
CA LYS A 408 -1.76 22.09 8.22
C LYS A 408 -3.10 21.49 7.82
N GLU A 409 -3.69 20.76 8.74
CA GLU A 409 -5.07 20.29 8.60
C GLU A 409 -6.04 21.45 8.83
N MET A 410 -7.12 21.47 8.04
CA MET A 410 -8.19 22.44 8.13
C MET A 410 -9.53 21.79 7.81
N LEU A 411 -10.62 22.28 8.40
CA LEU A 411 -11.96 21.71 8.24
C LEU A 411 -11.96 20.20 8.60
N ASP A 412 -12.87 19.39 8.04
CA ASP A 412 -13.00 17.97 8.41
C ASP A 412 -11.92 17.07 7.78
N ARG A 413 -11.71 17.16 6.46
CA ARG A 413 -10.79 16.30 5.69
C ARG A 413 -9.86 17.07 4.74
N SER A 414 -9.77 18.38 4.94
CA SER A 414 -8.96 19.26 4.10
C SER A 414 -7.59 19.52 4.73
N TYR A 415 -6.62 19.88 3.89
CA TYR A 415 -5.28 20.28 4.34
C TYR A 415 -4.58 21.16 3.30
N VAL A 416 -3.55 21.88 3.76
CA VAL A 416 -2.52 22.52 2.93
C VAL A 416 -1.14 22.09 3.42
N GLY A 417 -0.16 21.96 2.54
CA GLY A 417 1.18 21.49 2.88
C GLY A 417 2.26 22.12 2.01
N ALA A 418 3.48 22.03 2.51
CA ALA A 418 4.69 22.46 1.82
C ALA A 418 5.82 21.45 2.07
N ILE A 419 6.68 21.27 1.08
CA ILE A 419 7.83 20.37 1.14
C ILE A 419 9.05 21.04 0.53
N VAL A 420 10.21 20.72 1.09
CA VAL A 420 11.51 20.94 0.49
C VAL A 420 12.28 19.64 0.46
N THR A 421 13.01 19.39 -0.63
CA THR A 421 13.92 18.25 -0.74
C THR A 421 15.29 18.71 -1.20
N ASN A 422 16.31 17.98 -0.76
CA ASN A 422 17.72 18.20 -1.03
C ASN A 422 18.37 16.89 -1.46
N ARG A 423 19.23 16.95 -2.48
CA ARG A 423 20.20 15.91 -2.81
C ARG A 423 21.52 16.57 -3.15
N GLU A 424 22.55 16.28 -2.38
CA GLU A 424 23.89 16.88 -2.52
C GLU A 424 24.99 15.84 -2.34
N GLY A 425 26.03 15.88 -3.17
CA GLY A 425 27.21 15.01 -3.03
C GLY A 425 28.00 14.90 -4.32
N GLY A 426 29.34 14.92 -4.25
CA GLY A 426 30.18 14.98 -5.44
C GLY A 426 29.82 16.17 -6.33
N ASP A 427 29.46 15.91 -7.58
CA ASP A 427 28.98 16.91 -8.55
C ASP A 427 27.45 17.11 -8.54
N THR A 428 26.72 16.35 -7.70
CA THR A 428 25.26 16.43 -7.58
C THR A 428 24.85 17.58 -6.67
N SER A 429 24.00 18.47 -7.17
CA SER A 429 23.31 19.50 -6.38
C SER A 429 21.90 19.73 -6.93
N ASN A 430 20.91 19.23 -6.21
CA ASN A 430 19.50 19.33 -6.58
C ASN A 430 18.63 19.70 -5.37
N HIS A 431 17.77 20.70 -5.57
CA HIS A 431 16.82 21.15 -4.57
C HIS A 431 15.43 21.22 -5.18
N VAL A 432 14.41 20.79 -4.44
CA VAL A 432 13.00 20.96 -4.84
C VAL A 432 12.25 21.69 -3.75
N VAL A 433 11.39 22.63 -4.15
CA VAL A 433 10.38 23.23 -3.28
C VAL A 433 9.01 22.91 -3.85
N GLY A 434 8.03 22.61 -3.00
CA GLY A 434 6.67 22.32 -3.44
C GLY A 434 5.62 22.64 -2.40
N ALA A 435 4.38 22.81 -2.87
CA ALA A 435 3.20 23.02 -2.06
C ALA A 435 2.05 22.18 -2.58
N ASP A 436 1.21 21.67 -1.68
CA ASP A 436 0.01 20.91 -2.01
C ASP A 436 -1.20 21.29 -1.16
N ALA A 437 -2.39 21.02 -1.66
CA ALA A 437 -3.64 21.21 -0.94
C ALA A 437 -4.67 20.17 -1.34
N ARG A 438 -5.48 19.72 -0.38
CA ARG A 438 -6.68 18.92 -0.63
C ARG A 438 -7.85 19.57 0.10
N PHE A 439 -8.94 19.80 -0.61
CA PHE A 439 -10.19 20.32 -0.06
C PHE A 439 -11.30 19.30 -0.28
N VAL A 440 -11.90 18.81 0.79
CA VAL A 440 -13.08 17.95 0.73
C VAL A 440 -14.33 18.79 1.00
N LEU A 441 -15.21 18.87 0.00
CA LEU A 441 -16.42 19.67 0.00
C LEU A 441 -17.64 18.73 -0.11
N ARG A 442 -18.74 19.07 0.58
CA ARG A 442 -20.04 18.35 0.44
C ARG A 442 -19.95 16.81 0.54
N LYS A 443 -19.12 16.28 1.46
CA LYS A 443 -18.91 14.85 1.79
C LYS A 443 -18.27 13.96 0.70
N TYR A 444 -18.59 14.14 -0.58
CA TYR A 444 -18.14 13.23 -1.65
C TYR A 444 -17.23 13.91 -2.68
N PHE A 445 -17.21 15.24 -2.70
CA PHE A 445 -16.41 15.99 -3.65
C PHE A 445 -15.07 16.38 -3.03
N SER A 446 -13.97 16.12 -3.73
CA SER A 446 -12.65 16.58 -3.32
C SER A 446 -11.89 17.23 -4.47
N VAL A 447 -11.15 18.28 -4.16
CA VAL A 447 -10.20 18.93 -5.08
C VAL A 447 -8.82 18.82 -4.47
N VAL A 448 -7.85 18.39 -5.25
CA VAL A 448 -6.46 18.28 -4.83
C VAL A 448 -5.56 18.95 -5.85
N GLY A 449 -4.53 19.65 -5.38
CA GLY A 449 -3.57 20.31 -6.24
C GLY A 449 -2.18 20.29 -5.63
N MET A 450 -1.16 20.26 -6.47
CA MET A 450 0.23 20.48 -6.08
C MET A 450 0.96 21.31 -7.14
N ALA A 451 1.95 22.06 -6.70
CA ALA A 451 2.92 22.73 -7.55
C ALA A 451 4.32 22.57 -6.93
N ALA A 452 5.32 22.34 -7.77
CA ALA A 452 6.71 22.20 -7.36
C ALA A 452 7.64 22.87 -8.35
N ALA A 453 8.81 23.28 -7.87
CA ALA A 453 9.90 23.78 -8.68
C ALA A 453 11.22 23.15 -8.24
N SER A 454 12.08 22.79 -9.19
CA SER A 454 13.42 22.29 -8.92
C SER A 454 14.49 23.30 -9.27
N SER A 455 15.62 23.24 -8.56
CA SER A 455 16.87 23.91 -8.87
C SER A 455 17.93 22.83 -9.04
N ASP A 456 18.69 22.93 -10.11
CA ASP A 456 19.70 21.95 -10.51
C ASP A 456 20.74 22.68 -11.34
N ALA A 457 22.01 22.63 -10.93
CA ALA A 457 23.07 23.40 -11.59
C ALA A 457 23.31 22.96 -13.05
N GLN A 458 22.95 21.72 -13.40
CA GLN A 458 23.33 21.11 -14.68
C GLN A 458 22.21 21.10 -15.72
N VAL A 459 20.96 21.38 -15.31
CA VAL A 459 19.79 21.32 -16.21
C VAL A 459 19.31 22.74 -16.54
N PRO A 460 19.31 23.19 -17.81
CA PRO A 460 18.74 24.49 -18.20
C PRO A 460 17.22 24.44 -18.37
N GLY A 461 16.56 25.60 -18.41
CA GLY A 461 15.13 25.73 -18.79
C GLY A 461 14.15 25.94 -17.63
N THR A 462 12.85 25.83 -17.92
CA THR A 462 11.80 25.90 -16.89
C THR A 462 11.77 24.60 -16.10
N LYS A 463 11.65 24.72 -14.77
CA LYS A 463 11.81 23.61 -13.83
C LYS A 463 10.62 23.52 -12.89
N SER A 464 9.41 23.44 -13.42
CA SER A 464 8.21 23.30 -12.60
C SER A 464 7.39 22.07 -12.94
N ALA A 465 6.62 21.63 -11.95
CA ALA A 465 5.64 20.57 -12.09
C ALA A 465 4.36 20.97 -11.36
N THR A 466 3.21 20.80 -12.00
CA THR A 466 1.89 21.09 -11.43
C THR A 466 0.98 19.90 -11.65
N GLN A 467 0.19 19.55 -10.65
CA GLN A 467 -0.92 18.61 -10.80
C GLN A 467 -2.17 19.18 -10.14
N VAL A 468 -3.32 19.00 -10.76
CA VAL A 468 -4.63 19.37 -10.22
C VAL A 468 -5.62 18.26 -10.54
N GLY A 469 -6.45 17.91 -9.58
CA GLY A 469 -7.47 16.90 -9.75
C GLY A 469 -8.73 17.21 -8.96
N ALA A 470 -9.86 16.72 -9.48
CA ALA A 470 -11.15 16.80 -8.83
C ALA A 470 -11.81 15.42 -8.87
N GLU A 471 -12.46 15.05 -7.77
CA GLU A 471 -13.03 13.73 -7.55
C GLU A 471 -14.41 13.87 -6.93
N TRP A 472 -15.38 13.12 -7.44
CA TRP A 472 -16.60 12.76 -6.74
C TRP A 472 -16.55 11.26 -6.44
N LEU A 473 -16.69 10.86 -5.18
CA LEU A 473 -16.66 9.45 -4.77
C LEU A 473 -17.82 9.10 -3.84
N SER A 474 -18.79 8.34 -4.35
CA SER A 474 -19.86 7.69 -3.59
C SER A 474 -20.00 6.21 -3.97
N ASP A 475 -20.86 5.44 -3.28
CA ASP A 475 -21.13 4.03 -3.58
C ASP A 475 -21.74 3.85 -4.97
N PHE A 476 -22.54 4.82 -5.45
CA PHE A 476 -23.24 4.74 -6.73
C PHE A 476 -22.51 5.41 -7.89
N VAL A 477 -21.81 6.53 -7.66
CA VAL A 477 -21.11 7.29 -8.71
C VAL A 477 -19.67 7.57 -8.30
N GLN A 478 -18.75 7.39 -9.23
CA GLN A 478 -17.42 7.99 -9.15
C GLN A 478 -17.14 8.83 -10.39
N ALA A 479 -16.54 10.00 -10.23
CA ALA A 479 -16.08 10.82 -11.33
C ALA A 479 -14.73 11.45 -10.98
N ASP A 480 -13.76 11.33 -11.87
CA ASP A 480 -12.39 11.81 -11.65
C ASP A 480 -11.96 12.64 -12.86
N VAL A 481 -11.37 13.81 -12.62
CA VAL A 481 -10.70 14.61 -13.66
C VAL A 481 -9.34 15.04 -13.14
N ASN A 482 -8.30 14.88 -13.97
CA ASN A 482 -6.92 15.20 -13.64
C ASN A 482 -6.21 15.97 -14.71
N PHE A 483 -5.40 16.91 -14.28
CA PHE A 483 -4.42 17.59 -15.09
C PHE A 483 -3.05 17.49 -14.44
N ALA A 484 -2.02 17.22 -15.23
CA ALA A 484 -0.64 17.41 -14.82
C ALA A 484 0.16 18.11 -15.92
N SER A 485 1.18 18.87 -15.54
CA SER A 485 2.17 19.44 -16.44
C SER A 485 3.52 19.35 -15.75
N ILE A 486 4.45 18.61 -16.34
CA ILE A 486 5.82 18.47 -15.83
C ILE A 486 6.77 19.00 -16.90
N ASP A 487 7.66 19.90 -16.50
CA ASP A 487 8.58 20.55 -17.43
C ASP A 487 9.78 19.68 -17.70
N GLU A 488 10.35 19.77 -18.92
CA GLU A 488 11.54 18.98 -19.32
C GLU A 488 12.73 19.23 -18.39
N GLY A 489 12.87 20.45 -17.85
CA GLY A 489 13.93 20.79 -16.90
C GLY A 489 13.62 20.45 -15.44
N PHE A 490 12.42 19.95 -15.11
CA PHE A 490 12.06 19.63 -13.74
C PHE A 490 12.64 18.28 -13.32
N THR A 491 13.58 18.30 -12.39
CA THR A 491 14.27 17.11 -11.86
C THR A 491 14.09 17.02 -10.34
N PRO A 492 13.32 16.05 -9.81
CA PRO A 492 13.29 15.81 -8.37
C PRO A 492 14.39 14.83 -7.98
N GLY A 493 15.55 15.35 -7.56
CA GLY A 493 16.75 14.55 -7.28
C GLY A 493 16.55 13.45 -6.23
N ALA A 494 15.71 13.70 -5.22
CA ALA A 494 15.31 12.74 -4.18
C ALA A 494 14.00 11.98 -4.51
N GLY A 495 13.46 12.17 -5.72
CA GLY A 495 12.15 11.70 -6.13
C GLY A 495 12.18 10.88 -7.42
N TYR A 496 11.05 10.86 -8.11
CA TYR A 496 10.84 10.11 -9.35
C TYR A 496 9.94 10.88 -10.31
N VAL A 497 10.34 11.00 -11.57
CA VAL A 497 9.50 11.48 -12.68
C VAL A 497 9.48 10.41 -13.75
N ARG A 498 8.29 9.96 -14.14
CA ARG A 498 8.15 8.99 -15.22
C ARG A 498 8.29 9.64 -16.60
N ARG A 499 7.74 10.85 -16.78
CA ARG A 499 7.71 11.58 -18.06
C ARG A 499 7.48 13.08 -17.88
N HIS A 500 8.01 13.88 -18.81
CA HIS A 500 7.90 15.34 -18.83
C HIS A 500 6.81 15.82 -19.81
N ASP A 501 5.59 15.33 -19.62
CA ASP A 501 4.45 15.62 -20.48
C ASP A 501 3.35 16.39 -19.72
N ARG A 502 2.43 16.97 -20.49
CA ARG A 502 1.11 17.39 -20.01
C ARG A 502 0.17 16.20 -20.07
N MET A 503 -0.58 15.97 -19.00
CA MET A 503 -1.56 14.89 -18.88
C MET A 503 -2.94 15.48 -18.65
N LEU A 504 -3.95 14.93 -19.32
CA LEU A 504 -5.36 15.13 -18.99
C LEU A 504 -6.03 13.75 -18.89
N GLY A 505 -6.63 13.43 -17.76
CA GLY A 505 -7.39 12.20 -17.53
C GLY A 505 -8.80 12.48 -17.06
N ALA A 506 -9.79 11.73 -17.56
CA ALA A 506 -11.18 11.79 -17.12
C ALA A 506 -11.84 10.39 -17.08
N LYS A 507 -12.59 10.11 -16.02
CA LYS A 507 -13.18 8.80 -15.70
C LYS A 507 -14.51 9.06 -15.07
N PHE A 508 -15.47 8.23 -15.42
CA PHE A 508 -16.79 8.23 -14.81
C PHE A 508 -17.21 6.79 -14.60
N SER A 509 -17.66 6.44 -13.40
CA SER A 509 -18.12 5.11 -13.03
C SER A 509 -19.55 5.18 -12.52
N LEU A 510 -20.42 4.34 -13.08
CA LEU A 510 -21.75 4.05 -12.54
C LEU A 510 -21.71 2.68 -11.86
N LYS A 511 -22.11 2.60 -10.59
CA LYS A 511 -21.91 1.42 -9.74
C LYS A 511 -23.22 0.84 -9.14
N PRO A 512 -24.23 0.47 -9.96
CA PRO A 512 -25.52 0.01 -9.46
C PRO A 512 -25.44 -1.31 -8.69
N ARG A 513 -26.32 -1.47 -7.71
CA ARG A 513 -26.53 -2.71 -6.96
C ARG A 513 -27.92 -3.26 -7.27
N PRO A 514 -28.05 -4.23 -8.19
CA PRO A 514 -29.36 -4.68 -8.69
C PRO A 514 -30.21 -5.47 -7.67
N GLY A 515 -29.69 -5.77 -6.47
CA GLY A 515 -30.45 -6.42 -5.39
C GLY A 515 -30.73 -7.92 -5.61
N GLY A 516 -30.15 -8.54 -6.64
CA GLY A 516 -30.34 -9.95 -6.97
C GLY A 516 -29.48 -10.93 -6.15
N ARG A 517 -29.73 -12.23 -6.32
CA ARG A 517 -29.01 -13.33 -5.65
C ARG A 517 -27.61 -13.62 -6.22
N LEU A 518 -27.33 -13.17 -7.45
CA LEU A 518 -26.07 -13.47 -8.14
C LEU A 518 -25.10 -12.29 -8.11
N VAL A 519 -25.52 -11.14 -8.63
CA VAL A 519 -24.67 -9.94 -8.73
C VAL A 519 -24.93 -9.02 -7.55
N ARG A 520 -23.87 -8.72 -6.81
CA ARG A 520 -23.87 -7.77 -5.69
C ARG A 520 -23.78 -6.34 -6.19
N GLN A 521 -22.87 -6.07 -7.12
CA GLN A 521 -22.66 -4.76 -7.70
C GLN A 521 -22.16 -4.89 -9.14
N PHE A 522 -22.66 -4.05 -10.03
CA PHE A 522 -22.12 -3.83 -11.35
C PHE A 522 -21.39 -2.50 -11.37
N GLU A 523 -20.31 -2.39 -12.12
CA GLU A 523 -19.64 -1.13 -12.41
C GLU A 523 -19.40 -1.01 -13.92
N ILE A 524 -19.70 0.16 -14.47
CA ILE A 524 -19.39 0.52 -15.85
C ILE A 524 -18.62 1.83 -15.80
N THR A 525 -17.42 1.80 -16.39
CA THR A 525 -16.45 2.88 -16.25
C THR A 525 -15.85 3.26 -17.60
N PRO A 526 -16.42 4.23 -18.33
CA PRO A 526 -15.69 4.93 -19.38
C PRO A 526 -14.52 5.74 -18.82
N ASN A 527 -13.39 5.71 -19.54
CA ASN A 527 -12.20 6.48 -19.21
C ASN A 527 -11.54 7.06 -20.48
N ALA A 528 -10.83 8.17 -20.30
CA ALA A 528 -9.96 8.77 -21.29
C ALA A 528 -8.74 9.39 -20.61
N LEU A 529 -7.57 9.25 -21.22
CA LEU A 529 -6.30 9.77 -20.76
C LEU A 529 -5.50 10.22 -21.98
N VAL A 530 -4.95 11.42 -21.96
CA VAL A 530 -4.09 11.92 -23.03
C VAL A 530 -2.85 12.55 -22.43
N TYR A 531 -1.69 12.11 -22.92
CA TYR A 531 -0.41 12.75 -22.72
C TYR A 531 -0.03 13.55 -23.96
N GLN A 532 0.38 14.79 -23.76
CA GLN A 532 0.82 15.69 -24.81
C GLN A 532 2.14 16.33 -24.42
N ASN A 533 3.04 16.48 -25.39
CA ASN A 533 4.19 17.33 -25.16
C ASN A 533 3.77 18.81 -25.06
N ARG A 534 4.71 19.70 -24.73
CA ARG A 534 4.43 21.14 -24.58
C ARG A 534 3.96 21.83 -25.87
N ARG A 535 4.21 21.25 -27.04
CA ARG A 535 3.72 21.75 -28.34
C ARG A 535 2.28 21.29 -28.63
N GLY A 536 1.64 20.58 -27.72
CA GLY A 536 0.29 20.05 -27.89
C GLY A 536 0.22 18.80 -28.76
N VAL A 537 1.36 18.18 -29.08
CA VAL A 537 1.40 16.94 -29.86
C VAL A 537 1.17 15.77 -28.91
N ALA A 538 0.09 15.03 -29.15
CA ALA A 538 -0.23 13.81 -28.41
C ALA A 538 0.93 12.81 -28.50
N GLN A 539 1.41 12.38 -27.34
CA GLN A 539 2.40 11.34 -27.18
C GLN A 539 1.70 10.00 -26.96
N THR A 540 0.79 9.96 -26.00
CA THR A 540 0.01 8.76 -25.67
C THR A 540 -1.46 9.16 -25.52
N SER A 541 -2.39 8.38 -26.05
CA SER A 541 -3.82 8.52 -25.76
C SER A 541 -4.39 7.16 -25.43
N VAL A 542 -5.15 7.07 -24.36
CA VAL A 542 -5.82 5.85 -23.92
C VAL A 542 -7.29 6.19 -23.70
N SER A 543 -8.20 5.45 -24.30
CA SER A 543 -9.62 5.56 -24.01
C SER A 543 -10.28 4.20 -24.01
N GLY A 544 -11.30 4.03 -23.18
CA GLY A 544 -11.90 2.71 -23.04
C GLY A 544 -13.16 2.73 -22.21
N VAL A 545 -13.73 1.53 -22.10
CA VAL A 545 -14.81 1.23 -21.16
C VAL A 545 -14.47 -0.07 -20.47
N SER A 546 -14.44 -0.04 -19.13
CA SER A 546 -14.35 -1.24 -18.32
C SER A 546 -15.69 -1.58 -17.68
N PHE A 547 -15.92 -2.88 -17.51
CA PHE A 547 -17.06 -3.48 -16.87
C PHE A 547 -16.55 -4.31 -15.69
N VAL A 548 -17.18 -4.21 -14.53
CA VAL A 548 -16.92 -5.08 -13.38
C VAL A 548 -18.23 -5.62 -12.85
N SER A 549 -18.27 -6.91 -12.57
CA SER A 549 -19.34 -7.59 -11.85
C SER A 549 -18.76 -8.18 -10.57
N LEU A 550 -19.20 -7.66 -9.43
CA LEU A 550 -18.95 -8.26 -8.12
C LEU A 550 -20.12 -9.19 -7.79
N PHE A 551 -19.84 -10.47 -7.55
CA PHE A 551 -20.86 -11.46 -7.24
C PHE A 551 -21.12 -11.57 -5.74
N GLN A 552 -22.31 -12.06 -5.37
CA GLN A 552 -22.65 -12.34 -3.97
C GLN A 552 -21.72 -13.39 -3.35
N SER A 553 -21.18 -14.30 -4.17
CA SER A 553 -20.16 -15.28 -3.78
C SER A 553 -18.82 -14.68 -3.39
N GLY A 554 -18.59 -13.40 -3.71
CA GLY A 554 -17.29 -12.72 -3.58
C GLY A 554 -16.36 -12.91 -4.77
N ASP A 555 -16.79 -13.63 -5.81
CA ASP A 555 -16.09 -13.65 -7.10
C ASP A 555 -16.20 -12.30 -7.78
N ARG A 556 -15.25 -12.02 -8.67
CA ARG A 556 -15.22 -10.81 -9.49
C ARG A 556 -14.93 -11.19 -10.93
N MET A 557 -15.75 -10.68 -11.86
CA MET A 557 -15.45 -10.71 -13.28
C MET A 557 -15.29 -9.27 -13.75
N SER A 558 -14.27 -9.01 -14.56
CA SER A 558 -14.12 -7.73 -15.22
C SER A 558 -13.72 -7.91 -16.68
N GLY A 559 -14.05 -6.91 -17.48
CA GLY A 559 -13.58 -6.84 -18.85
C GLY A 559 -13.39 -5.39 -19.26
N LYS A 560 -12.45 -5.14 -20.17
CA LYS A 560 -12.13 -3.80 -20.63
C LYS A 560 -11.89 -3.82 -22.12
N VAL A 561 -12.43 -2.83 -22.81
CA VAL A 561 -12.09 -2.54 -24.20
C VAL A 561 -11.34 -1.22 -24.22
N GLU A 562 -10.11 -1.25 -24.69
CA GLU A 562 -9.23 -0.10 -24.70
C GLU A 562 -8.73 0.20 -26.11
N PHE A 563 -8.65 1.49 -26.43
CA PHE A 563 -8.06 2.05 -27.61
C PHE A 563 -6.87 2.89 -27.17
N GLU A 564 -5.70 2.53 -27.65
CA GLU A 564 -4.47 3.22 -27.33
C GLU A 564 -3.82 3.76 -28.60
N SER A 565 -3.20 4.91 -28.46
CA SER A 565 -2.24 5.41 -29.41
C SER A 565 -0.97 5.85 -28.72
N GLU A 566 0.16 5.56 -29.35
CA GLU A 566 1.47 5.79 -28.77
C GLU A 566 2.43 6.31 -29.85
N ARG A 567 3.14 7.37 -29.52
CA ARG A 567 4.16 7.95 -30.37
C ARG A 567 5.53 7.52 -29.85
N LEU A 568 6.29 6.84 -30.69
CA LEU A 568 7.69 6.55 -30.46
C LEU A 568 8.51 7.68 -31.10
N PRO A 569 9.13 8.59 -30.32
CA PRO A 569 9.96 9.65 -30.88
C PRO A 569 11.26 9.11 -31.47
N GLU A 570 11.77 8.01 -30.92
CA GLU A 570 12.98 7.30 -31.31
C GLU A 570 12.68 5.80 -31.43
N PRO A 571 13.50 5.03 -32.16
CA PRO A 571 13.35 3.58 -32.23
C PRO A 571 13.37 2.93 -30.85
N LEU A 572 12.49 1.96 -30.61
CA LEU A 572 12.38 1.24 -29.35
C LEU A 572 12.77 -0.22 -29.56
N GLU A 573 13.87 -0.65 -28.93
CA GLU A 573 14.17 -2.08 -28.81
C GLU A 573 13.23 -2.70 -27.78
N ILE A 574 12.19 -3.40 -28.24
CA ILE A 574 11.15 -3.96 -27.38
C ILE A 574 11.57 -5.32 -26.81
N PHE A 575 12.38 -6.08 -27.56
CA PHE A 575 12.87 -7.39 -27.14
C PHE A 575 14.10 -7.81 -27.94
N GLN A 576 15.25 -8.04 -27.28
CA GLN A 576 16.47 -8.67 -27.80
C GLN A 576 16.65 -8.60 -29.35
N GLY A 577 17.00 -7.44 -29.89
CA GLY A 577 17.23 -7.21 -31.32
C GLY A 577 16.01 -6.88 -32.17
N ILE A 578 14.79 -6.96 -31.63
CA ILE A 578 13.55 -6.52 -32.27
C ILE A 578 13.32 -5.04 -31.95
N VAL A 579 13.49 -4.19 -32.97
CA VAL A 579 13.43 -2.74 -32.83
C VAL A 579 12.23 -2.18 -33.59
N LEU A 580 11.30 -1.58 -32.85
CA LEU A 580 10.19 -0.82 -33.40
C LEU A 580 10.68 0.53 -33.93
N PRO A 581 10.40 0.90 -35.20
CA PRO A 581 10.75 2.20 -35.72
C PRO A 581 10.08 3.35 -34.98
N ALA A 582 10.74 4.51 -34.95
CA ALA A 582 10.10 5.75 -34.54
C ALA A 582 8.85 6.00 -35.40
N GLY A 583 7.74 6.36 -34.78
CA GLY A 583 6.46 6.40 -35.47
C GLY A 583 5.26 6.59 -34.56
N TYR A 584 4.08 6.57 -35.17
CA TYR A 584 2.80 6.63 -34.46
C TYR A 584 2.06 5.32 -34.62
N TYR A 585 1.70 4.72 -33.50
CA TYR A 585 1.05 3.43 -33.42
C TYR A 585 -0.32 3.61 -32.78
N THR A 586 -1.29 2.83 -33.24
CA THR A 586 -2.65 2.81 -32.67
C THR A 586 -3.13 1.38 -32.61
N TRP A 587 -3.72 0.98 -31.50
CA TRP A 587 -4.23 -0.37 -31.34
C TRP A 587 -5.49 -0.41 -30.49
N LYS A 588 -6.18 -1.54 -30.59
CA LYS A 588 -7.32 -1.90 -29.76
C LYS A 588 -7.02 -3.21 -29.04
N GLN A 589 -7.27 -3.22 -27.74
CA GLN A 589 -7.11 -4.38 -26.88
C GLN A 589 -8.42 -4.69 -26.14
N VAL A 590 -8.63 -5.98 -25.87
CA VAL A 590 -9.71 -6.48 -25.04
C VAL A 590 -9.09 -7.28 -23.91
N GLU A 591 -9.32 -6.85 -22.69
CA GLU A 591 -8.91 -7.53 -21.47
C GLU A 591 -10.13 -8.20 -20.85
N VAL A 592 -9.98 -9.44 -20.41
CA VAL A 592 -10.96 -10.16 -19.60
C VAL A 592 -10.23 -10.71 -18.39
N ASN A 593 -10.76 -10.44 -17.21
CA ASN A 593 -10.21 -10.90 -15.94
C ASN A 593 -11.29 -11.59 -15.09
N PHE A 594 -10.91 -12.66 -14.43
CA PHE A 594 -11.74 -13.39 -13.50
C PHE A 594 -10.96 -13.70 -12.22
N ASP A 595 -11.42 -13.14 -11.09
CA ASP A 595 -10.89 -13.42 -9.77
C ASP A 595 -11.91 -14.24 -8.99
N THR A 596 -11.47 -15.37 -8.47
CA THR A 596 -12.29 -16.14 -7.52
C THR A 596 -12.19 -15.56 -6.10
N PHE A 597 -13.21 -15.78 -5.28
CA PHE A 597 -13.21 -15.37 -3.89
C PHE A 597 -12.04 -15.97 -3.09
N ASN A 598 -11.16 -15.12 -2.59
CA ASN A 598 -9.99 -15.50 -1.78
C ASN A 598 -10.33 -16.04 -0.38
N GLY A 599 -11.62 -16.08 -0.02
CA GLY A 599 -12.12 -16.80 1.15
C GLY A 599 -12.25 -18.31 0.93
N ARG A 600 -11.90 -18.84 -0.24
CA ARG A 600 -11.87 -20.30 -0.49
C ARG A 600 -10.49 -20.89 -0.20
N LYS A 601 -10.41 -22.23 -0.10
CA LYS A 601 -9.13 -22.96 0.03
C LYS A 601 -8.30 -22.85 -1.26
N PHE A 602 -8.97 -22.90 -2.39
CA PHE A 602 -8.41 -22.61 -3.70
C PHE A 602 -9.02 -21.31 -4.19
N SER A 603 -8.16 -20.37 -4.52
CA SER A 603 -8.53 -19.16 -5.24
C SER A 603 -7.50 -18.89 -6.33
N GLY A 604 -7.92 -18.25 -7.40
CA GLY A 604 -7.03 -17.83 -8.47
C GLY A 604 -7.56 -16.61 -9.19
N ARG A 605 -6.71 -16.15 -10.10
CA ARG A 605 -6.93 -15.08 -11.07
C ARG A 605 -6.60 -15.63 -12.45
N ALA A 606 -7.41 -15.29 -13.43
CA ALA A 606 -7.09 -15.53 -14.82
C ALA A 606 -7.39 -14.24 -15.59
N GLU A 607 -6.38 -13.71 -16.26
CA GLU A 607 -6.49 -12.54 -17.12
C GLU A 607 -6.00 -12.88 -18.53
N ALA A 608 -6.69 -12.35 -19.53
CA ALA A 608 -6.27 -12.40 -20.92
C ALA A 608 -6.45 -11.01 -21.55
N ASN A 609 -5.37 -10.43 -22.06
CA ASN A 609 -5.38 -9.21 -22.86
C ASN A 609 -5.01 -9.57 -24.31
N LEU A 610 -5.99 -9.41 -25.20
CA LEU A 610 -5.93 -9.86 -26.58
C LEU A 610 -6.18 -8.69 -27.52
N GLY A 611 -5.37 -8.56 -28.56
CA GLY A 611 -5.66 -7.60 -29.61
C GLY A 611 -4.47 -7.19 -30.45
N GLN A 612 -4.58 -5.98 -30.99
CA GLN A 612 -3.48 -5.33 -31.69
C GLN A 612 -2.47 -4.81 -30.66
N PHE A 613 -1.21 -4.75 -31.07
CA PHE A 613 -0.12 -4.22 -30.24
C PHE A 613 0.97 -3.67 -31.15
N TYR A 614 1.28 -2.37 -31.02
CA TYR A 614 2.17 -1.65 -31.93
C TYR A 614 1.89 -1.94 -33.42
N SER A 615 2.85 -2.57 -34.11
CA SER A 615 2.81 -2.88 -35.54
C SER A 615 2.03 -4.17 -35.87
N GLY A 616 1.68 -4.97 -34.85
CA GLY A 616 1.13 -6.32 -34.98
C GLY A 616 0.10 -6.67 -33.90
N ARG A 617 0.27 -7.81 -33.22
CA ARG A 617 -0.69 -8.37 -32.25
C ARG A 617 -0.01 -8.89 -31.00
N GLN A 618 -0.77 -8.92 -29.92
CA GLN A 618 -0.38 -9.50 -28.64
C GLN A 618 -1.50 -10.40 -28.09
N GLY A 619 -1.11 -11.54 -27.56
CA GLY A 619 -1.87 -12.31 -26.57
C GLY A 619 -1.09 -12.34 -25.27
N ALA A 620 -1.54 -11.59 -24.27
CA ALA A 620 -0.97 -11.59 -22.93
C ALA A 620 -1.91 -12.33 -21.97
N TYR A 621 -1.36 -13.23 -21.17
CA TYR A 621 -2.11 -14.08 -20.26
C TYR A 621 -1.44 -14.09 -18.89
N GLU A 622 -2.22 -13.84 -17.85
CA GLU A 622 -1.77 -13.93 -16.46
C GLU A 622 -2.61 -14.99 -15.74
N PHE A 623 -1.95 -15.94 -15.08
CA PHE A 623 -2.57 -16.97 -14.28
C PHE A 623 -2.02 -16.93 -12.86
N GLY A 624 -2.89 -16.63 -11.90
CA GLY A 624 -2.61 -16.72 -10.48
C GLY A 624 -3.35 -17.89 -9.85
N LEU A 625 -2.68 -18.71 -9.06
CA LEU A 625 -3.31 -19.74 -8.22
C LEU A 625 -2.80 -19.62 -6.80
N GLN A 626 -3.71 -19.76 -5.86
CA GLN A 626 -3.46 -19.68 -4.45
C GLN A 626 -4.17 -20.82 -3.73
N TYR A 627 -3.40 -21.58 -2.97
CA TYR A 627 -3.87 -22.72 -2.21
C TYR A 627 -3.55 -22.54 -0.72
N ARG A 628 -4.59 -22.49 0.11
CA ARG A 628 -4.53 -22.38 1.57
C ARG A 628 -5.43 -23.43 2.23
N PRO A 629 -4.95 -24.68 2.37
CA PRO A 629 -5.76 -25.77 2.94
C PRO A 629 -6.03 -25.62 4.44
N GLY A 630 -5.19 -24.88 5.15
CA GLY A 630 -5.25 -24.66 6.60
C GLY A 630 -4.19 -23.66 7.04
N LYS A 631 -3.89 -23.63 8.35
CA LYS A 631 -3.03 -22.61 8.97
C LYS A 631 -1.52 -22.77 8.74
N ASN A 632 -1.08 -23.98 8.43
CA ASN A 632 0.35 -24.32 8.40
C ASN A 632 1.00 -24.17 7.02
N PHE A 633 0.21 -24.02 5.95
CA PHE A 633 0.71 -24.12 4.59
C PHE A 633 -0.05 -23.20 3.65
N SER A 634 0.68 -22.46 2.82
CA SER A 634 0.13 -21.78 1.66
C SER A 634 1.09 -21.83 0.48
N VAL A 635 0.54 -21.94 -0.72
CA VAL A 635 1.28 -21.79 -1.98
C VAL A 635 0.56 -20.77 -2.83
N GLU A 636 1.35 -19.91 -3.44
CA GLU A 636 0.92 -18.94 -4.42
C GLU A 636 1.81 -19.10 -5.66
N SER A 637 1.20 -19.20 -6.82
CA SER A 637 1.89 -19.27 -8.10
C SER A 637 1.33 -18.22 -9.04
N SER A 638 2.19 -17.52 -9.75
CA SER A 638 1.86 -16.58 -10.81
C SER A 638 2.58 -16.99 -12.10
N TYR A 639 1.92 -16.87 -13.23
CA TYR A 639 2.52 -17.09 -14.54
C TYR A 639 2.02 -16.04 -15.53
N ASP A 640 2.93 -15.18 -15.97
CA ASP A 640 2.72 -14.21 -17.04
C ASP A 640 3.34 -14.75 -18.32
N PHE A 641 2.51 -14.86 -19.35
CA PHE A 641 2.90 -15.29 -20.68
C PHE A 641 2.48 -14.23 -21.69
N ASN A 642 3.44 -13.74 -22.48
CA ASN A 642 3.14 -12.88 -23.62
C ASN A 642 3.55 -13.58 -24.91
N ASP A 643 2.61 -13.67 -25.83
CA ASP A 643 2.82 -14.04 -27.22
C ASP A 643 2.69 -12.79 -28.09
N ILE A 644 3.79 -12.33 -28.67
CA ILE A 644 3.86 -11.07 -29.41
C ILE A 644 4.35 -11.36 -30.83
N ASP A 645 3.53 -10.96 -31.79
CA ASP A 645 3.83 -11.07 -33.22
C ASP A 645 3.77 -9.68 -33.86
N LEU A 646 4.95 -9.12 -34.15
CA LEU A 646 5.13 -7.80 -34.74
C LEU A 646 5.64 -7.94 -36.18
N ARG A 647 5.55 -6.86 -36.96
CA ARG A 647 6.13 -6.84 -38.32
C ARG A 647 7.65 -6.99 -38.31
N GLU A 648 8.27 -6.54 -37.24
CA GLU A 648 9.71 -6.51 -37.02
C GLU A 648 10.24 -7.84 -36.46
N GLY A 649 9.35 -8.71 -35.98
CA GLY A 649 9.70 -10.02 -35.42
C GLY A 649 8.68 -10.50 -34.39
N SER A 650 8.76 -11.79 -34.06
CA SER A 650 7.89 -12.43 -33.07
C SER A 650 8.71 -12.92 -31.89
N PHE A 651 8.17 -12.84 -30.68
CA PHE A 651 8.83 -13.29 -29.47
C PHE A 651 7.82 -13.68 -28.40
N HIS A 652 8.31 -14.45 -27.42
CA HIS A 652 7.54 -14.84 -26.26
C HIS A 652 8.24 -14.44 -24.97
N THR A 653 7.47 -13.99 -23.98
CA THR A 653 7.98 -13.76 -22.62
C THR A 653 7.29 -14.68 -21.63
N HIS A 654 8.08 -15.14 -20.67
CA HIS A 654 7.67 -16.06 -19.62
C HIS A 654 8.21 -15.51 -18.31
N LEU A 655 7.29 -15.22 -17.40
CA LEU A 655 7.59 -14.87 -16.02
C LEU A 655 6.78 -15.80 -15.12
N LEU A 656 7.48 -16.65 -14.37
CA LEU A 656 6.89 -17.61 -13.44
C LEU A 656 7.35 -17.26 -12.03
N GLY A 657 6.42 -17.18 -11.08
CA GLY A 657 6.70 -17.04 -9.66
C GLY A 657 5.99 -18.12 -8.86
N VAL A 658 6.66 -18.72 -7.89
CA VAL A 658 6.05 -19.68 -6.94
C VAL A 658 6.54 -19.37 -5.53
N LYS A 659 5.63 -18.88 -4.69
CA LYS A 659 5.86 -18.59 -3.26
C LYS A 659 5.18 -19.64 -2.39
N THR A 660 5.97 -20.36 -1.62
CA THR A 660 5.49 -21.35 -0.65
C THR A 660 5.77 -20.83 0.75
N ASN A 661 4.81 -20.92 1.66
CA ASN A 661 4.97 -20.57 3.06
C ASN A 661 4.55 -21.74 3.94
N VAL A 662 5.38 -22.05 4.93
CA VAL A 662 5.14 -23.05 5.96
C VAL A 662 5.22 -22.36 7.31
N SER A 663 4.13 -22.43 8.06
CA SER A 663 4.05 -21.86 9.41
C SER A 663 3.99 -23.00 10.41
N PHE A 664 5.07 -23.20 11.18
CA PHE A 664 5.11 -24.22 12.24
C PHE A 664 4.34 -23.73 13.48
N THR A 665 4.59 -22.48 13.84
CA THR A 665 3.90 -21.72 14.89
C THR A 665 3.78 -20.26 14.45
N ASN A 666 3.16 -19.42 15.28
CA ASN A 666 3.10 -17.96 15.09
C ASN A 666 4.50 -17.31 15.24
N SER A 667 5.51 -18.06 15.69
CA SER A 667 6.88 -17.62 15.95
C SER A 667 7.93 -18.32 15.10
N LEU A 668 7.61 -19.38 14.37
CA LEU A 668 8.56 -20.11 13.53
C LEU A 668 7.95 -20.30 12.14
N LEU A 669 8.50 -19.56 11.18
CA LEU A 669 7.97 -19.41 9.82
C LEU A 669 9.08 -19.73 8.81
N ALA A 670 8.74 -20.48 7.77
CA ALA A 670 9.61 -20.71 6.63
C ALA A 670 8.92 -20.29 5.33
N SER A 671 9.67 -19.70 4.40
CA SER A 671 9.19 -19.41 3.06
C SER A 671 10.23 -19.77 2.00
N ALA A 672 9.73 -20.10 0.82
CA ALA A 672 10.51 -20.31 -0.39
C ALA A 672 9.88 -19.51 -1.51
N TYR A 673 10.67 -18.74 -2.25
CA TYR A 673 10.22 -18.01 -3.44
C TYR A 673 11.11 -18.34 -4.62
N ALA A 674 10.55 -19.06 -5.58
CA ALA A 674 11.21 -19.39 -6.84
C ALA A 674 10.65 -18.49 -7.95
N GLN A 675 11.53 -17.95 -8.78
CA GLN A 675 11.18 -17.09 -9.90
C GLN A 675 11.97 -17.47 -11.15
N TYR A 676 11.35 -17.34 -12.31
CA TYR A 676 11.99 -17.49 -13.62
C TYR A 676 11.53 -16.38 -14.56
N ASN A 677 12.48 -15.73 -15.22
CA ASN A 677 12.25 -14.65 -16.17
C ASN A 677 13.14 -14.85 -17.40
N ASN A 678 12.55 -15.18 -18.55
CA ASN A 678 13.30 -15.40 -19.77
C ASN A 678 13.84 -14.10 -20.39
N THR A 679 13.14 -12.97 -20.25
CA THR A 679 13.58 -11.67 -20.76
C THR A 679 14.84 -11.19 -20.04
N GLY A 680 14.88 -11.39 -18.72
CA GLY A 680 16.05 -11.10 -17.89
C GLY A 680 17.15 -12.15 -17.97
N ASN A 681 16.90 -13.31 -18.59
CA ASN A 681 17.75 -14.49 -18.56
C ASN A 681 18.10 -14.93 -17.12
N LEU A 682 17.11 -14.96 -16.23
CA LEU A 682 17.31 -15.17 -14.80
C LEU A 682 16.38 -16.23 -14.22
N ALA A 683 16.92 -17.07 -13.34
CA ALA A 683 16.18 -17.91 -12.41
C ALA A 683 16.66 -17.58 -11.00
N ALA A 684 15.74 -17.38 -10.06
CA ALA A 684 16.08 -17.03 -8.69
C ALA A 684 15.35 -17.93 -7.70
N LEU A 685 16.02 -18.30 -6.62
CA LEU A 685 15.45 -19.00 -5.47
C LEU A 685 15.85 -18.25 -4.19
N GLN A 686 14.86 -17.87 -3.40
CA GLN A 686 15.05 -17.42 -2.03
C GLN A 686 14.43 -18.42 -1.06
N LEU A 687 15.19 -18.84 -0.05
CA LEU A 687 14.69 -19.57 1.11
C LEU A 687 14.87 -18.70 2.34
N ARG A 688 13.85 -18.59 3.19
CA ARG A 688 13.88 -17.80 4.42
C ARG A 688 13.31 -18.61 5.57
N LEU A 689 14.05 -18.65 6.67
CA LEU A 689 13.56 -19.07 7.98
C LEU A 689 13.51 -17.84 8.88
N ASN A 690 12.39 -17.64 9.56
CA ASN A 690 12.19 -16.59 10.55
C ASN A 690 11.77 -17.19 11.88
N TYR A 691 12.54 -16.93 12.94
CA TYR A 691 12.20 -17.25 14.30
C TYR A 691 11.99 -15.98 15.13
N ILE A 692 10.74 -15.73 15.52
CA ILE A 692 10.26 -14.58 16.26
C ILE A 692 10.19 -14.94 17.76
N PHE A 693 11.21 -14.59 18.53
CA PHE A 693 11.23 -14.91 19.97
C PHE A 693 10.65 -13.80 20.85
N ARG A 694 10.59 -12.55 20.34
CA ARG A 694 9.76 -11.44 20.86
C ARG A 694 9.17 -10.68 19.67
N THR A 695 8.08 -9.94 19.87
CA THR A 695 7.23 -9.39 18.78
C THR A 695 8.02 -8.73 17.64
N ILE A 696 9.11 -8.01 17.95
CA ILE A 696 9.96 -7.31 16.98
C ILE A 696 11.42 -7.83 16.92
N ASP A 697 11.71 -8.93 17.62
CA ASP A 697 13.03 -9.55 17.70
C ASP A 697 13.06 -10.90 17.02
N ASN A 698 13.94 -11.00 16.05
CA ASN A 698 13.91 -12.05 15.07
C ASN A 698 15.30 -12.62 14.86
N PHE A 699 15.35 -13.92 14.67
CA PHE A 699 16.46 -14.59 14.01
C PHE A 699 16.03 -14.97 12.59
N TYR A 700 16.80 -14.49 11.61
CA TYR A 700 16.61 -14.81 10.21
C TYR A 700 17.75 -15.69 9.71
N LEU A 701 17.41 -16.66 8.87
CA LEU A 701 18.34 -17.36 8.01
C LEU A 701 17.82 -17.27 6.58
N VAL A 702 18.58 -16.64 5.69
CA VAL A 702 18.18 -16.38 4.30
C VAL A 702 19.22 -16.98 3.37
N TYR A 703 18.77 -17.82 2.44
CA TYR A 703 19.57 -18.32 1.33
C TYR A 703 19.01 -17.73 0.03
N ASN A 704 19.86 -17.11 -0.77
CA ASN A 704 19.53 -16.63 -2.11
C ASN A 704 20.42 -17.33 -3.13
N ASP A 705 19.84 -17.72 -4.27
CA ASP A 705 20.56 -18.22 -5.44
C ASP A 705 19.93 -17.64 -6.69
N THR A 706 20.67 -16.77 -7.38
CA THR A 706 20.26 -16.16 -8.64
C THR A 706 21.17 -16.66 -9.73
N GLN A 707 20.62 -17.37 -10.71
CA GLN A 707 21.34 -18.01 -11.81
C GLN A 707 20.98 -17.36 -13.14
N TYR A 708 21.99 -17.12 -13.97
CA TYR A 708 21.80 -16.64 -15.34
C TYR A 708 21.53 -17.82 -16.28
N THR A 709 20.40 -17.79 -16.97
CA THR A 709 19.90 -18.90 -17.80
C THR A 709 20.39 -18.82 -19.26
N ALA A 710 20.84 -17.63 -19.70
CA ALA A 710 21.41 -17.41 -21.03
C ALA A 710 22.40 -16.22 -21.04
N GLY A 711 22.97 -15.92 -22.21
CA GLY A 711 23.95 -14.84 -22.41
C GLY A 711 25.38 -15.21 -21.98
N VAL A 712 26.24 -14.18 -21.89
CA VAL A 712 27.68 -14.33 -21.57
C VAL A 712 27.89 -14.92 -20.16
N TYR A 713 26.95 -14.68 -19.26
CA TYR A 713 26.98 -15.19 -17.89
C TYR A 713 26.21 -16.51 -17.72
N LYS A 714 25.80 -17.19 -18.80
CA LYS A 714 25.06 -18.46 -18.70
C LYS A 714 25.77 -19.45 -17.76
N ASN A 715 25.01 -20.07 -16.86
CA ASN A 715 25.47 -20.97 -15.80
C ASN A 715 26.32 -20.32 -14.70
N ARG A 716 26.47 -18.99 -14.69
CA ARG A 716 26.98 -18.25 -13.53
C ARG A 716 25.85 -18.01 -12.54
N SER A 717 26.20 -17.97 -11.26
CA SER A 717 25.26 -17.77 -10.17
C SER A 717 25.80 -16.79 -9.14
N ASN A 718 24.91 -16.01 -8.55
CA ASN A 718 25.18 -15.26 -7.35
C ASN A 718 24.44 -15.94 -6.20
N ARG A 719 25.18 -16.38 -5.18
CA ARG A 719 24.64 -17.12 -4.04
C ARG A 719 24.99 -16.43 -2.74
N SER A 720 24.05 -16.35 -1.82
CA SER A 720 24.32 -15.86 -0.48
C SER A 720 23.61 -16.68 0.58
N LEU A 721 24.26 -16.85 1.73
CA LEU A 721 23.66 -17.38 2.95
C LEU A 721 23.94 -16.39 4.07
N VAL A 722 22.88 -15.79 4.61
CA VAL A 722 22.95 -14.74 5.63
C VAL A 722 22.14 -15.17 6.85
N ALA A 723 22.77 -15.09 8.02
CA ALA A 723 22.12 -15.19 9.32
C ALA A 723 22.09 -13.81 9.97
N LYS A 724 20.93 -13.40 10.50
CA LYS A 724 20.77 -12.11 11.19
C LYS A 724 20.00 -12.27 12.48
N LEU A 725 20.45 -11.59 13.52
CA LEU A 725 19.78 -11.50 14.80
C LEU A 725 19.46 -10.02 15.10
N THR A 726 18.21 -9.74 15.46
CA THR A 726 17.79 -8.45 16.03
C THR A 726 17.40 -8.64 17.50
N TYR A 727 17.74 -7.69 18.35
CA TYR A 727 17.38 -7.73 19.78
C TYR A 727 17.08 -6.33 20.27
N SER A 728 15.81 -6.04 20.54
CA SER A 728 15.35 -4.75 21.01
C SER A 728 15.50 -4.58 22.51
N VAL A 729 15.73 -3.32 22.91
CA VAL A 729 15.79 -2.85 24.29
C VAL A 729 14.94 -1.59 24.38
N SER A 730 14.04 -1.51 25.36
CA SER A 730 13.16 -0.35 25.59
C SER A 730 13.26 0.18 27.03
N ARG A 731 13.02 1.48 27.21
CA ARG A 731 13.03 2.16 28.52
C ARG A 731 12.02 3.31 28.64
#